data_AF-A0AAV1HDC8-F1
#
_entry.id   AF-A0AAV1HDC8-F1
#
_cell.length_a   1.000
_cell.length_b   1.000
_cell.length_c   1.000
_cell.angle_alpha   90.00
_cell.angle_beta   90.00
_cell.angle_gamma   90.00
#
_symmetry.space_group_name_H-M   'P 1'
#
loop_
_entity.id
_entity.type
_entity.pdbx_description
1 polymer ?
#
loop_
_entity_poly.entity_id
_entity_poly.type
_entity_poly.pdbx_seq_one_letter_code
_entity_poly.pdbx_strand_id
1 'polypeptide(L)'
;MKLKFPNPGLDDRIPSHKALEQMETEEAGDRPKWDNKAQYLLTCVGFCVGLGNVWRFPYLCQSHGGGAFMIPFLILLVLEGIPLLHLEFAIGQRLRKGSVGVWRSINPYLTGVGIASLLVSFLVGMYYNTIMAWIMWYLFNSFQDPLPWSHCPLNANRTGLVEECARSSTVDYFWYRETLNTSTAIDEAGGLQWWMVLSLVAAWTLLYVCCIRGIETTGKAVYITSTLPYLVLTIFLIRGLTLKGSLEGVKFLFTPDVDELMNPQTWLDAGAQVFYSFSLAFGGLISFSSYNSIHNNCEQDAVLISIINGCTSVYSATVIYSIIGFRATEKYDSCIDGNIMKLLNEFNYPENSITESNYEMALEHLNTTNPDIISGLQLDSCVMKDFLSQGVEGTGLAFIVFTEAIIKMPVSPLWAVLFFVMLFCLGLSTMFGNIEGVVVPLQDLRVLPRTWPKEIFCGLVCLISFALGLIFALRSGNYWLALFDTFAGSIPLLIIGFCEMIAVIYIYGVDRFNEDIEFMIGHKPNIFWQATWRVISPLIMIVILIFYFVTQVSKNLSYLVWDQEAAEFPVLASRSFPSWIYVIIFILAGIPSLAIPGFALFKFIQKKCCKQNDYREDKLDTISAKSTPLYCFSAHALAMRVVLPNPGLDLRIPNYEDLERLEKEGVGDRPKWDNKAQYILTCVGFCIGLGNVWRFPYLCQSHGGGAFLIPYLILLVLEGMPLLLMEFAIGQRLRKGSVGVWRAINPYLTGIGVGSMLVSFLVGLYYNTLIAWIMWYLFNSFQSPLPWAQCPLNDNGTGFIPECQQSSTVDYFFYRVTLSSSTSIADSGGIHWPIVVCLLASWSVVAICCIRGISTSGKAVYITAILPYVVLAIFLIRGLTLKGALSGLEFLFTPDVNELMKPTTWLDAGAQVFYSFGLAWGGLISFSSYNPVHNNCLKDAVILTVVTGLTSVYAASVTYTIIGFRATERYDTCISDNIMMLLNTFDLPEDSITASNYEQAVNSLNSSNPDIVLGLDIRPCDLKKLLSEGVEGTGLAFIVFTEAITKMPGSPIWSVLFFTMLFCLGLSTLFGNIEGVVVPLKDLNIFPKKWPHEALTGVTCIVAFIICLLFAQHSGIYWVTLFDNFAGSVPLLTIGLFEMIAVVYIYGIDRFNNDIKFMIGYKPSIFWQISWRVISPLVVLVILVFYLVTQGQETLTYLVWDPKSKKFPALAPIPYPSWINAVIFLLAGIPSLAAPLYALYRLAYVSCKDKMKTREKLKQIS
;
A
#
# COMPACT_ATOMS: atom_id res chain seq x y z
N MET A 1 9.36 50.38 31.62
CA MET A 1 8.60 49.56 32.59
C MET A 1 9.05 48.12 32.47
N LYS A 2 9.61 47.51 33.52
CA LYS A 2 9.96 46.07 33.54
C LYS A 2 8.69 45.25 33.83
N LEU A 3 7.87 45.01 32.80
CA LEU A 3 6.74 44.07 32.84
C LEU A 3 7.28 42.64 32.71
N LYS A 4 8.04 42.16 33.70
CA LYS A 4 8.60 40.80 33.72
C LYS A 4 8.01 40.02 34.88
N PHE A 5 7.42 38.86 34.61
CA PHE A 5 6.99 37.95 35.67
C PHE A 5 8.21 37.23 36.28
N PRO A 6 8.31 37.10 37.62
CA PRO A 6 9.39 36.35 38.24
C PRO A 6 9.23 34.84 37.96
N ASN A 7 10.23 34.24 37.29
CA ASN A 7 10.25 32.82 36.93
C ASN A 7 11.48 32.11 37.56
N PRO A 8 11.37 31.59 38.80
CA PRO A 8 12.50 30.98 39.51
C PRO A 8 12.93 29.64 38.89
N GLY A 9 14.24 29.37 38.90
CA GLY A 9 14.85 28.13 38.40
C GLY A 9 14.81 27.98 36.88
N LEU A 10 14.73 29.08 36.13
CA LEU A 10 14.75 29.05 34.66
C LEU A 10 16.11 28.58 34.13
N ASP A 11 17.21 29.09 34.70
CA ASP A 11 18.58 28.78 34.25
C ASP A 11 18.94 27.29 34.43
N ASP A 12 18.36 26.61 35.41
CA ASP A 12 18.56 25.16 35.62
C ASP A 12 17.80 24.28 34.61
N ARG A 13 16.76 24.83 33.96
CA ARG A 13 15.86 24.08 33.06
C ARG A 13 16.25 24.16 31.60
N ILE A 14 16.97 25.20 31.21
CA ILE A 14 17.36 25.47 29.82
C ILE A 14 18.88 25.32 29.64
N PRO A 15 19.35 24.90 28.46
CA PRO A 15 20.78 24.89 28.17
C PRO A 15 21.38 26.30 28.20
N SER A 16 22.54 26.44 28.84
CA SER A 16 23.36 27.66 28.76
C SER A 16 24.05 27.77 27.39
N HIS A 17 24.52 28.95 26.99
CA HIS A 17 25.18 29.14 25.69
C HIS A 17 26.38 28.21 25.49
N LYS A 18 27.24 28.04 26.51
CA LYS A 18 28.38 27.11 26.46
C LYS A 18 27.94 25.65 26.37
N ALA A 19 26.87 25.27 27.08
CA ALA A 19 26.35 23.90 27.02
C ALA A 19 25.75 23.59 25.65
N LEU A 20 25.16 24.57 24.97
CA LEU A 20 24.63 24.41 23.61
C LEU A 20 25.73 24.10 22.59
N GLU A 21 26.84 24.82 22.62
CA GLU A 21 27.99 24.55 21.73
C GLU A 21 28.56 23.13 21.95
N GLN A 22 28.63 22.70 23.21
CA GLN A 22 29.03 21.32 23.56
C GLN A 22 28.01 20.29 23.04
N MET A 23 26.71 20.51 23.27
CA MET A 23 25.66 19.63 22.77
C MET A 23 25.65 19.51 21.25
N GLU A 24 25.93 20.58 20.49
CA GLU A 24 25.96 20.51 19.02
C GLU A 24 27.08 19.62 18.48
N THR A 25 28.22 19.56 19.19
CA THR A 25 29.35 18.69 18.86
C THR A 25 29.15 17.24 19.33
N GLU A 26 28.55 17.03 20.50
CA GLU A 26 28.31 15.70 21.09
C GLU A 26 27.06 14.98 20.51
N GLU A 27 25.96 15.69 20.23
CA GLU A 27 24.69 15.11 19.74
C GLU A 27 24.69 14.78 18.23
N ALA A 28 25.86 14.74 17.58
CA ALA A 28 25.97 14.50 16.14
C ALA A 28 25.45 13.12 15.66
N GLY A 29 25.18 12.18 16.57
CA GLY A 29 24.68 10.83 16.25
C GLY A 29 23.24 10.48 16.69
N ASP A 30 22.64 11.21 17.63
CA ASP A 30 21.39 10.77 18.30
C ASP A 30 20.11 11.48 17.82
N ARG A 31 20.23 12.64 17.18
CA ARG A 31 19.08 13.44 16.70
C ARG A 31 19.16 13.63 15.18
N PRO A 32 18.03 13.52 14.44
CA PRO A 32 18.04 13.71 13.01
C PRO A 32 18.36 15.17 12.67
N LYS A 33 19.11 15.38 11.59
CA LYS A 33 19.54 16.68 11.06
C LYS A 33 19.06 16.83 9.62
N TRP A 34 18.96 18.07 9.15
CA TRP A 34 18.73 18.35 7.73
C TRP A 34 19.98 18.04 6.90
N ASP A 35 19.83 17.43 5.72
CA ASP A 35 20.97 17.15 4.84
C ASP A 35 21.54 18.45 4.26
N ASN A 36 20.66 19.41 3.97
CA ASN A 36 21.03 20.75 3.50
C ASN A 36 20.00 21.82 3.85
N LYS A 37 20.39 23.08 3.67
CA LYS A 37 19.54 24.25 3.95
C LYS A 37 18.30 24.33 3.05
N ALA A 38 18.42 23.90 1.79
CA ALA A 38 17.31 23.95 0.84
C ALA A 38 16.18 22.99 1.24
N GLN A 39 16.50 21.81 1.79
CA GLN A 39 15.55 20.84 2.32
C GLN A 39 14.73 21.45 3.46
N TYR A 40 15.37 22.16 4.39
CA TYR A 40 14.69 22.88 5.46
C TYR A 40 13.76 23.98 4.91
N LEU A 41 14.27 24.83 4.02
CA LEU A 41 13.48 25.94 3.45
C LEU A 41 12.28 25.42 2.65
N LEU A 42 12.47 24.41 1.79
CA LEU A 42 11.38 23.81 1.01
C LEU A 42 10.35 23.12 1.91
N THR A 43 10.76 22.51 3.02
CA THR A 43 9.83 21.94 4.01
C THR A 43 9.00 23.00 4.70
N CYS A 44 9.60 24.11 5.11
CA CYS A 44 8.86 25.21 5.72
C CYS A 44 7.93 25.89 4.71
N VAL A 45 8.40 26.15 3.48
CA VAL A 45 7.57 26.70 2.40
C VAL A 45 6.42 25.75 2.06
N GLY A 46 6.66 24.44 1.95
CA GLY A 46 5.61 23.46 1.68
C GLY A 46 4.61 23.29 2.81
N PHE A 47 4.99 23.63 4.04
CA PHE A 47 4.07 23.63 5.18
C PHE A 47 3.22 24.90 5.27
N CYS A 48 3.76 26.05 4.88
CA CYS A 48 3.01 27.32 4.83
C CYS A 48 2.13 27.39 3.56
N VAL A 49 2.70 27.06 2.41
CA VAL A 49 2.02 27.11 1.12
C VAL A 49 1.26 25.80 0.90
N GLY A 50 -0.04 25.83 1.17
CA GLY A 50 -0.92 24.67 1.02
C GLY A 50 -2.23 25.00 0.30
N LEU A 51 -3.22 24.12 0.49
CA LEU A 51 -4.57 24.24 -0.07
C LEU A 51 -5.25 25.56 0.33
N GLY A 52 -4.95 26.07 1.53
CA GLY A 52 -5.46 27.36 2.02
C GLY A 52 -5.11 28.55 1.12
N ASN A 53 -3.93 28.56 0.49
CA ASN A 53 -3.49 29.66 -0.38
C ASN A 53 -4.13 29.57 -1.77
N VAL A 54 -4.42 28.35 -2.22
CA VAL A 54 -4.91 28.13 -3.58
C VAL A 54 -6.44 28.20 -3.64
N TRP A 55 -7.16 27.86 -2.56
CA TRP A 55 -8.63 27.69 -2.61
C TRP A 55 -9.35 28.63 -1.65
N ARG A 56 -8.92 28.64 -0.38
CA ARG A 56 -9.55 29.46 0.66
C ARG A 56 -9.27 30.95 0.46
N PHE A 57 -8.02 31.32 0.16
CA PHE A 57 -7.64 32.72 -0.05
C PHE A 57 -8.41 33.37 -1.21
N PRO A 58 -8.48 32.79 -2.42
CA PRO A 58 -9.25 33.37 -3.53
C PRO A 58 -10.75 33.51 -3.22
N TYR A 59 -11.33 32.53 -2.52
CA TYR A 59 -12.72 32.58 -2.05
C TYR A 59 -12.94 33.72 -1.04
N LEU A 60 -12.04 33.88 -0.05
CA LEU A 60 -12.12 34.98 0.92
C LEU A 60 -11.95 36.35 0.26
N CYS A 61 -11.10 36.46 -0.76
CA CYS A 61 -11.05 37.66 -1.58
C CYS A 61 -12.40 37.92 -2.25
N GLN A 62 -13.07 36.88 -2.74
CA GLN A 62 -14.33 37.04 -3.46
C GLN A 62 -15.46 37.52 -2.55
N SER A 63 -15.58 36.91 -1.37
CA SER A 63 -16.66 37.20 -0.42
C SER A 63 -16.49 38.54 0.31
N HIS A 64 -15.25 39.03 0.42
CA HIS A 64 -14.92 40.27 1.13
C HIS A 64 -14.46 41.40 0.20
N GLY A 65 -15.19 41.63 -0.90
CA GLY A 65 -15.01 42.84 -1.72
C GLY A 65 -13.78 42.82 -2.64
N GLY A 66 -13.36 41.62 -3.09
CA GLY A 66 -12.27 41.44 -4.05
C GLY A 66 -10.93 41.94 -3.52
N GLY A 67 -10.44 43.02 -4.14
CA GLY A 67 -9.16 43.64 -3.81
C GLY A 67 -9.15 44.30 -2.42
N ALA A 68 -10.32 44.55 -1.82
CA ALA A 68 -10.43 45.12 -0.48
C ALA A 68 -9.83 44.18 0.58
N PHE A 69 -10.09 42.87 0.50
CA PHE A 69 -9.55 41.87 1.43
C PHE A 69 -8.02 41.80 1.45
N MET A 70 -7.36 42.10 0.33
CA MET A 70 -5.90 42.08 0.24
C MET A 70 -5.23 43.11 1.16
N ILE A 71 -5.91 44.23 1.46
CA ILE A 71 -5.36 45.29 2.30
C ILE A 71 -5.22 44.83 3.76
N PRO A 72 -6.29 44.38 4.46
CA PRO A 72 -6.17 43.77 5.79
C PRO A 72 -5.20 42.60 5.82
N PHE A 73 -5.23 41.72 4.83
CA PHE A 73 -4.35 40.55 4.77
C PHE A 73 -2.86 40.94 4.76
N LEU A 74 -2.45 41.87 3.90
CA LEU A 74 -1.04 42.29 3.81
C LEU A 74 -0.57 43.04 5.08
N ILE A 75 -1.44 43.85 5.68
CA ILE A 75 -1.13 44.57 6.94
C ILE A 75 -0.92 43.57 8.07
N LEU A 76 -1.84 42.61 8.24
CA LEU A 76 -1.75 41.59 9.28
C LEU A 76 -0.59 40.61 9.03
N LEU A 77 -0.30 40.28 7.76
CA LEU A 77 0.87 39.48 7.41
C LEU A 77 2.16 40.10 7.95
N VAL A 78 2.36 41.40 7.75
CA VAL A 78 3.58 42.10 8.17
C VAL A 78 3.62 42.37 9.68
N LEU A 79 2.49 42.74 10.28
CA LEU A 79 2.43 43.15 11.69
C LEU A 79 2.23 42.00 12.68
N GLU A 80 1.79 40.83 12.22
CA GLU A 80 1.45 39.68 13.06
C GLU A 80 2.12 38.39 12.58
N GLY A 81 1.97 38.04 11.30
CA GLY A 81 2.53 36.82 10.72
C GLY A 81 4.06 36.76 10.82
N ILE A 82 4.77 37.76 10.26
CA ILE A 82 6.24 37.80 10.26
C ILE A 82 6.82 37.80 11.69
N PRO A 83 6.35 38.64 12.63
CA PRO A 83 6.85 38.64 14.01
C PRO A 83 6.65 37.31 14.73
N LEU A 84 5.49 36.66 14.56
CA LEU A 84 5.22 35.39 15.24
C LEU A 84 6.02 34.24 14.62
N LEU A 85 6.17 34.21 13.29
CA LEU A 85 7.01 33.22 12.60
C LEU A 85 8.47 33.29 13.04
N HIS A 86 9.03 34.50 13.09
CA HIS A 86 10.41 34.71 13.55
C HIS A 86 10.60 34.24 15.00
N LEU A 87 9.60 34.48 15.86
CA LEU A 87 9.61 34.03 17.25
C LEU A 87 9.61 32.50 17.35
N GLU A 88 8.77 31.80 16.59
CA GLU A 88 8.70 30.34 16.57
C GLU A 88 10.02 29.70 16.08
N PHE A 89 10.62 30.25 15.02
CA PHE A 89 11.90 29.76 14.52
C PHE A 89 13.02 29.96 15.53
N ALA A 90 13.15 31.15 16.09
CA ALA A 90 14.21 31.46 17.04
C ALA A 90 14.08 30.63 18.34
N ILE A 91 12.87 30.46 18.89
CA ILE A 91 12.68 29.70 20.13
C ILE A 91 12.92 28.20 19.94
N GLY A 92 12.49 27.63 18.80
CA GLY A 92 12.73 26.23 18.46
C GLY A 92 14.21 25.92 18.30
N GLN A 93 14.95 26.78 17.60
CA GLN A 93 16.40 26.66 17.40
C GLN A 93 17.17 26.79 18.73
N ARG A 94 16.80 27.78 19.56
CA ARG A 94 17.47 28.06 20.84
C ARG A 94 17.29 26.98 21.90
N LEU A 95 16.09 26.40 22.00
CA LEU A 95 15.76 25.42 23.05
C LEU A 95 15.92 23.98 22.60
N ARG A 96 16.15 23.72 21.31
CA ARG A 96 16.45 22.38 20.77
C ARG A 96 15.41 21.34 21.22
N LYS A 97 14.12 21.66 21.23
CA LYS A 97 13.03 20.72 21.62
C LYS A 97 11.83 20.91 20.70
N GLY A 98 10.92 19.93 20.69
CA GLY A 98 9.60 20.09 20.06
C GLY A 98 8.69 21.04 20.83
N SER A 99 7.50 21.30 20.30
CA SER A 99 6.57 22.30 20.86
C SER A 99 6.29 22.11 22.36
N VAL A 100 5.86 20.93 22.81
CA VAL A 100 5.61 20.66 24.25
C VAL A 100 6.89 20.82 25.10
N GLY A 101 8.03 20.35 24.60
CA GLY A 101 9.31 20.46 25.28
C GLY A 101 9.77 21.92 25.47
N VAL A 102 9.54 22.78 24.47
CA VAL A 102 9.85 24.22 24.51
C VAL A 102 9.06 24.90 25.63
N TRP A 103 7.73 24.81 25.59
CA TRP A 103 6.87 25.52 26.54
C TRP A 103 7.04 25.02 27.98
N ARG A 104 7.25 23.71 28.17
CA ARG A 104 7.56 23.11 29.48
C ARG A 104 8.88 23.61 30.08
N SER A 105 9.87 23.90 29.24
CA SER A 105 11.20 24.36 29.69
C SER A 105 11.16 25.82 30.15
N ILE A 106 10.41 26.68 29.45
CA ILE A 106 10.19 28.08 29.84
C ILE A 106 9.50 28.13 31.20
N ASN A 107 8.32 27.52 31.32
CA ASN A 107 7.62 27.40 32.59
C ASN A 107 6.72 26.16 32.59
N PRO A 108 6.81 25.27 33.60
CA PRO A 108 5.96 24.07 33.67
C PRO A 108 4.44 24.33 33.58
N TYR A 109 3.97 25.51 33.99
CA TYR A 109 2.54 25.89 33.85
C TYR A 109 2.11 26.10 32.39
N LEU A 110 3.03 26.45 31.49
CA LEU A 110 2.76 26.72 30.07
C LEU A 110 2.76 25.46 29.21
N THR A 111 2.94 24.27 29.79
CA THR A 111 2.90 23.00 29.04
C THR A 111 1.58 22.83 28.25
N GLY A 112 0.49 23.45 28.73
CA GLY A 112 -0.80 23.44 28.04
C GLY A 112 -0.79 24.09 26.65
N VAL A 113 0.14 25.03 26.37
CA VAL A 113 0.30 25.64 25.03
C VAL A 113 0.70 24.58 24.01
N GLY A 114 1.72 23.77 24.31
CA GLY A 114 2.14 22.69 23.41
C GLY A 114 1.11 21.55 23.28
N ILE A 115 0.31 21.28 24.33
CA ILE A 115 -0.78 20.30 24.25
C ILE A 115 -1.90 20.83 23.35
N ALA A 116 -2.21 22.13 23.42
CA ALA A 116 -3.19 22.76 22.54
C ALA A 116 -2.74 22.70 21.07
N SER A 117 -1.48 23.02 20.76
CA SER A 117 -0.91 22.89 19.41
C SER A 117 -0.96 21.45 18.88
N LEU A 118 -0.71 20.45 19.74
CA LEU A 118 -0.86 19.03 19.41
C LEU A 118 -2.31 18.69 19.01
N LEU A 119 -3.29 19.14 19.81
CA LEU A 119 -4.70 18.86 19.54
C LEU A 119 -5.17 19.52 18.24
N VAL A 120 -4.77 20.77 17.98
CA VAL A 120 -5.12 21.48 16.74
C VAL A 120 -4.49 20.81 15.53
N SER A 121 -3.20 20.47 15.58
CA SER A 121 -2.51 19.76 14.48
C SER A 121 -3.15 18.41 14.18
N PHE A 122 -3.63 17.70 15.20
CA PHE A 122 -4.37 16.47 15.04
C PHE A 122 -5.72 16.69 14.36
N LEU A 123 -6.53 17.63 14.86
CA LEU A 123 -7.86 17.94 14.31
C LEU A 123 -7.77 18.40 12.85
N VAL A 124 -6.84 19.30 12.55
CA VAL A 124 -6.62 19.83 11.21
C VAL A 124 -6.09 18.75 10.28
N GLY A 125 -5.11 17.96 10.73
CA GLY A 125 -4.56 16.85 9.95
C GLY A 125 -5.61 15.80 9.57
N MET A 126 -6.63 15.56 10.40
CA MET A 126 -7.68 14.60 10.07
C MET A 126 -8.50 15.01 8.85
N TYR A 127 -9.08 16.22 8.83
CA TYR A 127 -9.97 16.63 7.73
C TYR A 127 -9.19 17.01 6.47
N TYR A 128 -7.96 17.54 6.61
CA TYR A 128 -7.09 17.79 5.45
C TYR A 128 -6.79 16.53 4.67
N ASN A 129 -6.56 15.40 5.36
CA ASN A 129 -6.28 14.16 4.66
C ASN A 129 -7.53 13.57 3.97
N THR A 130 -8.73 13.94 4.41
CA THR A 130 -9.96 13.66 3.67
C THR A 130 -10.05 14.48 2.39
N ILE A 131 -9.69 15.77 2.41
CA ILE A 131 -9.62 16.58 1.20
C ILE A 131 -8.63 15.96 0.20
N MET A 132 -7.50 15.44 0.68
CA MET A 132 -6.55 14.67 -0.13
C MET A 132 -7.17 13.41 -0.75
N ALA A 133 -8.03 12.70 -0.02
CA ALA A 133 -8.77 11.57 -0.55
C ALA A 133 -9.72 11.99 -1.70
N TRP A 134 -10.40 13.14 -1.57
CA TRP A 134 -11.25 13.70 -2.61
C TRP A 134 -10.45 14.08 -3.87
N ILE A 135 -9.31 14.76 -3.70
CA ILE A 135 -8.41 15.07 -4.82
C ILE A 135 -7.97 13.79 -5.54
N MET A 136 -7.61 12.75 -4.78
CA MET A 136 -7.12 11.51 -5.36
C MET A 136 -8.23 10.73 -6.08
N TRP A 137 -9.47 10.77 -5.59
CA TRP A 137 -10.63 10.24 -6.30
C TRP A 137 -10.80 10.89 -7.69
N TYR A 138 -10.71 12.22 -7.77
CA TYR A 138 -10.77 12.92 -9.05
C TYR A 138 -9.57 12.62 -9.95
N LEU A 139 -8.37 12.47 -9.37
CA LEU A 139 -7.18 12.07 -10.12
C LEU A 139 -7.34 10.69 -10.78
N PHE A 140 -7.88 9.70 -10.06
CA PHE A 140 -8.13 8.37 -10.63
C PHE A 140 -9.15 8.41 -11.76
N ASN A 141 -10.16 9.27 -11.66
CA ASN A 141 -11.19 9.46 -12.68
C ASN A 141 -10.74 10.35 -13.86
N SER A 142 -9.53 10.90 -13.84
CA SER A 142 -9.03 11.81 -14.89
C SER A 142 -8.40 11.10 -16.09
N PHE A 143 -8.09 9.80 -16.01
CA PHE A 143 -7.36 9.06 -17.07
C PHE A 143 -8.25 8.52 -18.20
N GLN A 144 -9.38 9.16 -18.47
CA GLN A 144 -10.35 8.74 -19.49
C GLN A 144 -10.88 9.92 -20.30
N ASP A 145 -11.26 9.65 -21.55
CA ASP A 145 -11.88 10.61 -22.48
C ASP A 145 -13.13 9.96 -23.07
N PRO A 146 -14.35 10.47 -22.83
CA PRO A 146 -14.69 11.72 -22.14
C PRO A 146 -14.51 11.65 -20.60
N LEU A 147 -14.28 12.81 -19.97
CA LEU A 147 -14.23 12.94 -18.50
C LEU A 147 -15.60 12.60 -17.87
N PRO A 148 -15.64 11.95 -16.69
CA PRO A 148 -16.91 11.47 -16.14
C PRO A 148 -17.88 12.59 -15.70
N TRP A 149 -17.38 13.79 -15.41
CA TRP A 149 -18.21 14.97 -15.08
C TRP A 149 -18.58 15.83 -16.31
N SER A 150 -18.35 15.34 -17.53
CA SER A 150 -18.67 16.08 -18.77
C SER A 150 -20.11 15.93 -19.25
N HIS A 151 -20.81 14.86 -18.88
CA HIS A 151 -22.15 14.53 -19.38
C HIS A 151 -23.08 14.04 -18.27
N CYS A 152 -24.38 14.31 -18.40
CA CYS A 152 -25.40 13.79 -17.50
C CYS A 152 -25.72 12.33 -17.82
N PRO A 153 -25.92 11.46 -16.80
CA PRO A 153 -26.39 10.11 -17.04
C PRO A 153 -27.85 10.09 -17.50
N LEU A 154 -28.22 9.01 -18.20
CA LEU A 154 -29.60 8.75 -18.59
C LEU A 154 -30.40 8.16 -17.42
N ASN A 155 -31.69 8.47 -17.38
CA ASN A 155 -32.64 7.84 -16.44
C ASN A 155 -32.70 6.32 -16.61
N ALA A 156 -33.21 5.62 -15.59
CA ALA A 156 -33.41 4.17 -15.63
C ALA A 156 -34.20 3.68 -16.86
N ASN A 157 -35.14 4.50 -17.36
CA ASN A 157 -35.95 4.21 -18.54
C ASN A 157 -35.27 4.57 -19.88
N ARG A 158 -34.05 5.16 -19.85
CA ARG A 158 -33.28 5.64 -21.01
C ARG A 158 -34.03 6.60 -21.96
N THR A 159 -35.10 7.24 -21.48
CA THR A 159 -35.92 8.18 -22.27
C THR A 159 -35.47 9.63 -22.15
N GLY A 160 -34.69 9.98 -21.12
CA GLY A 160 -34.23 11.35 -20.86
C GLY A 160 -33.09 11.39 -19.84
N LEU A 161 -32.58 12.59 -19.60
CA LEU A 161 -31.53 12.85 -18.60
C LEU A 161 -32.09 12.76 -17.18
N VAL A 162 -31.23 12.39 -16.23
CA VAL A 162 -31.55 12.49 -14.80
C VAL A 162 -32.00 13.91 -14.45
N GLU A 163 -33.20 14.03 -13.87
CA GLU A 163 -33.85 15.32 -13.61
C GLU A 163 -32.99 16.23 -12.70
N GLU A 164 -32.36 15.64 -11.68
CA GLU A 164 -31.41 16.34 -10.79
C GLU A 164 -30.23 16.93 -11.59
N CYS A 165 -29.67 16.18 -12.53
CA CYS A 165 -28.55 16.62 -13.37
C CYS A 165 -28.99 17.67 -14.41
N ALA A 166 -30.19 17.51 -14.99
CA ALA A 166 -30.72 18.42 -15.99
C ALA A 166 -31.10 19.80 -15.42
N ARG A 167 -31.57 19.84 -14.16
CA ARG A 167 -31.93 21.09 -13.46
C ARG A 167 -30.72 21.80 -12.82
N SER A 168 -29.61 21.10 -12.63
CA SER A 168 -28.37 21.64 -12.05
C SER A 168 -27.25 21.71 -13.09
N SER A 169 -26.13 21.04 -12.87
CA SER A 169 -25.05 20.90 -13.84
C SER A 169 -24.43 19.50 -13.77
N THR A 170 -23.75 19.08 -14.84
CA THR A 170 -23.06 17.78 -14.91
C THR A 170 -22.01 17.63 -13.81
N VAL A 171 -21.37 18.75 -13.45
CA VAL A 171 -20.29 18.79 -12.46
C VAL A 171 -20.84 18.79 -11.03
N ASP A 172 -21.91 19.53 -10.78
CA ASP A 172 -22.61 19.51 -9.47
C ASP A 172 -23.14 18.12 -9.17
N TYR A 173 -23.76 17.48 -10.17
CA TYR A 173 -24.24 16.10 -10.05
C TYR A 173 -23.10 15.13 -9.73
N PHE A 174 -21.97 15.24 -10.44
CA PHE A 174 -20.81 14.37 -10.17
C PHE A 174 -20.23 14.58 -8.76
N TRP A 175 -20.22 15.81 -8.26
CA TRP A 175 -19.73 16.11 -6.91
C TRP A 175 -20.71 15.62 -5.82
N TYR A 176 -21.96 16.07 -5.85
CA TYR A 176 -22.92 15.82 -4.78
C TYR A 176 -23.52 14.40 -4.82
N ARG A 177 -23.71 13.80 -6.00
CA ARG A 177 -24.36 12.49 -6.15
C ARG A 177 -23.38 11.35 -6.37
N GLU A 178 -22.50 11.45 -7.37
CA GLU A 178 -21.56 10.35 -7.71
C GLU A 178 -20.39 10.27 -6.71
N THR A 179 -19.79 11.40 -6.33
CA THR A 179 -18.61 11.42 -5.45
C THR A 179 -19.00 11.30 -3.98
N LEU A 180 -19.81 12.23 -3.47
CA LEU A 180 -20.17 12.32 -2.05
C LEU A 180 -21.41 11.49 -1.68
N ASN A 181 -22.34 11.31 -2.63
CA ASN A 181 -23.67 10.76 -2.40
C ASN A 181 -24.37 11.39 -1.18
N THR A 182 -24.47 12.71 -1.19
CA THR A 182 -24.85 13.49 -0.01
C THR A 182 -26.31 13.31 0.41
N SER A 183 -26.57 13.47 1.71
CA SER A 183 -27.90 13.49 2.33
C SER A 183 -28.44 14.92 2.46
N THR A 184 -29.74 15.07 2.72
CA THR A 184 -30.41 16.37 2.87
C THR A 184 -30.25 16.98 4.27
N ALA A 185 -29.64 16.26 5.22
CA ALA A 185 -29.41 16.74 6.57
C ALA A 185 -28.15 16.12 7.20
N ILE A 186 -27.54 16.83 8.14
CA ILE A 186 -26.38 16.32 8.89
C ILE A 186 -26.74 15.13 9.80
N ASP A 187 -27.98 15.12 10.31
CA ASP A 187 -28.53 14.04 11.16
C ASP A 187 -28.70 12.72 10.39
N GLU A 188 -28.84 12.78 9.07
CA GLU A 188 -28.97 11.62 8.20
C GLU A 188 -27.59 11.14 7.73
N ALA A 189 -26.87 10.48 8.63
CA ALA A 189 -25.49 10.04 8.38
C ALA A 189 -25.35 9.02 7.23
N GLY A 190 -26.36 8.17 7.01
CA GLY A 190 -26.31 7.10 6.02
C GLY A 190 -25.20 6.06 6.29
N GLY A 191 -24.84 5.30 5.26
CA GLY A 191 -23.75 4.32 5.32
C GLY A 191 -22.39 4.87 4.84
N LEU A 192 -21.31 4.13 5.14
CA LEU A 192 -19.97 4.43 4.64
C LEU A 192 -19.90 4.21 3.12
N GLN A 193 -19.44 5.23 2.39
CA GLN A 193 -19.25 5.13 0.94
C GLN A 193 -17.91 4.44 0.65
N TRP A 194 -17.95 3.20 0.15
CA TRP A 194 -16.76 2.34 0.06
C TRP A 194 -15.65 2.89 -0.85
N TRP A 195 -16.02 3.55 -1.97
CA TRP A 195 -15.04 4.19 -2.86
C TRP A 195 -14.30 5.32 -2.15
N MET A 196 -15.00 6.10 -1.33
CA MET A 196 -14.42 7.16 -0.52
C MET A 196 -13.49 6.59 0.56
N VAL A 197 -13.86 5.47 1.18
CA VAL A 197 -13.01 4.76 2.14
C VAL A 197 -11.73 4.26 1.48
N LEU A 198 -11.78 3.71 0.27
CA LEU A 198 -10.58 3.28 -0.48
C LEU A 198 -9.66 4.47 -0.79
N SER A 199 -10.21 5.58 -1.26
CA SER A 199 -9.43 6.81 -1.47
C SER A 199 -8.81 7.32 -0.16
N LEU A 200 -9.53 7.23 0.97
CA LEU A 200 -9.01 7.64 2.27
C LEU A 200 -7.87 6.72 2.75
N VAL A 201 -8.01 5.40 2.58
CA VAL A 201 -6.95 4.42 2.87
C VAL A 201 -5.70 4.71 2.05
N ALA A 202 -5.85 4.96 0.75
CA ALA A 202 -4.72 5.26 -0.11
C ALA A 202 -4.03 6.59 0.28
N ALA A 203 -4.79 7.61 0.68
CA ALA A 203 -4.23 8.90 1.11
C ALA A 203 -3.42 8.76 2.41
N TRP A 204 -3.97 8.09 3.43
CA TRP A 204 -3.26 7.82 4.70
C TRP A 204 -2.04 6.90 4.51
N THR A 205 -2.16 5.90 3.63
CA THR A 205 -1.04 4.99 3.33
C THR A 205 0.12 5.74 2.68
N LEU A 206 -0.15 6.60 1.69
CA LEU A 206 0.90 7.39 1.07
C LEU A 206 1.54 8.38 2.06
N LEU A 207 0.73 9.07 2.85
CA LEU A 207 1.24 9.99 3.89
C LEU A 207 2.16 9.28 4.88
N TYR A 208 1.77 8.08 5.33
CA TYR A 208 2.59 7.25 6.22
C TYR A 208 3.92 6.86 5.56
N VAL A 209 3.90 6.43 4.29
CA VAL A 209 5.13 6.07 3.56
C VAL A 209 6.09 7.25 3.47
N CYS A 210 5.59 8.47 3.21
CA CYS A 210 6.41 9.68 3.17
C CYS A 210 6.98 10.07 4.54
N CYS A 211 6.20 9.89 5.62
CA CYS A 211 6.57 10.32 6.98
C CYS A 211 7.21 9.22 7.86
N ILE A 212 7.45 8.02 7.31
CA ILE A 212 7.78 6.82 8.11
C ILE A 212 8.99 7.01 9.04
N ARG A 213 10.06 7.70 8.61
CA ARG A 213 11.24 8.01 9.45
C ARG A 213 11.31 9.48 9.87
N GLY A 214 10.20 10.22 9.81
CA GLY A 214 10.19 11.66 10.07
C GLY A 214 10.96 12.45 9.01
N ILE A 215 11.85 13.36 9.45
CA ILE A 215 12.49 14.34 8.55
C ILE A 215 13.43 13.73 7.49
N GLU A 216 14.01 12.54 7.75
CA GLU A 216 14.92 11.87 6.81
C GLU A 216 14.21 11.43 5.51
N THR A 217 12.96 10.97 5.61
CA THR A 217 12.14 10.56 4.46
C THR A 217 11.34 11.74 3.92
N THR A 218 10.77 12.54 4.82
CA THR A 218 9.96 13.71 4.48
C THR A 218 10.75 14.71 3.65
N GLY A 219 12.00 14.99 4.03
CA GLY A 219 12.81 15.96 3.30
C GLY A 219 13.33 15.46 1.95
N LYS A 220 13.18 14.18 1.60
CA LYS A 220 13.37 13.70 0.22
C LYS A 220 12.09 13.86 -0.60
N ALA A 221 10.93 13.59 0.00
CA ALA A 221 9.63 13.77 -0.64
C ALA A 221 9.35 15.24 -0.97
N VAL A 222 9.77 16.16 -0.09
CA VAL A 222 9.50 17.61 -0.23
C VAL A 222 10.08 18.24 -1.50
N TYR A 223 11.19 17.71 -2.02
CA TYR A 223 11.78 18.23 -3.26
C TYR A 223 10.81 18.13 -4.42
N ILE A 224 10.00 17.08 -4.49
CA ILE A 224 9.00 16.91 -5.53
C ILE A 224 7.72 17.65 -5.14
N THR A 225 7.22 17.41 -3.92
CA THR A 225 5.91 17.92 -3.51
C THR A 225 5.86 19.44 -3.39
N SER A 226 6.98 20.12 -3.14
CA SER A 226 7.04 21.58 -3.05
C SER A 226 7.45 22.27 -4.34
N THR A 227 8.12 21.61 -5.29
CA THR A 227 8.54 22.25 -6.56
C THR A 227 7.50 22.07 -7.66
N LEU A 228 6.88 20.89 -7.76
CA LEU A 228 5.90 20.58 -8.79
C LEU A 228 4.70 21.57 -8.78
N PRO A 229 4.13 21.98 -7.64
CA PRO A 229 3.03 22.92 -7.65
C PRO A 229 3.34 24.27 -8.28
N TYR A 230 4.54 24.82 -8.07
CA TYR A 230 4.93 26.09 -8.70
C TYR A 230 5.06 25.97 -10.21
N LEU A 231 5.60 24.84 -10.69
CA LEU A 231 5.68 24.56 -12.13
C LEU A 231 4.28 24.50 -12.74
N VAL A 232 3.36 23.75 -12.12
CA VAL A 232 2.00 23.57 -12.62
C VAL A 232 1.21 24.89 -12.55
N LEU A 233 1.30 25.65 -11.46
CA LEU A 233 0.68 26.98 -11.37
C LEU A 233 1.16 27.92 -12.48
N THR A 234 2.44 27.86 -12.85
CA THR A 234 2.99 28.65 -13.97
C THR A 234 2.40 28.25 -15.31
N ILE A 235 2.25 26.94 -15.55
CA ILE A 235 1.59 26.42 -16.74
C ILE A 235 0.12 26.89 -16.79
N PHE A 236 -0.60 26.80 -15.67
CA PHE A 236 -1.98 27.26 -15.57
C PHE A 236 -2.11 28.78 -15.70
N LEU A 237 -1.13 29.58 -15.26
CA LEU A 237 -1.14 31.02 -15.48
C LEU A 237 -1.06 31.36 -16.97
N ILE A 238 -0.09 30.77 -17.68
CA ILE A 238 0.09 31.00 -19.12
C ILE A 238 -1.18 30.57 -19.85
N ARG A 239 -1.73 29.39 -19.52
CA ARG A 239 -2.95 28.92 -20.15
C ARG A 239 -4.15 29.81 -19.80
N GLY A 240 -4.35 30.13 -18.52
CA GLY A 240 -5.46 30.93 -18.02
C GLY A 240 -5.54 32.31 -18.68
N LEU A 241 -4.40 33.02 -18.80
CA LEU A 241 -4.34 34.32 -19.45
C LEU A 241 -4.58 34.28 -20.98
N THR A 242 -4.41 33.11 -21.62
CA THR A 242 -4.73 32.94 -23.05
C THR A 242 -6.21 32.64 -23.32
N LEU A 243 -7.01 32.37 -22.28
CA LEU A 243 -8.44 32.10 -22.42
C LEU A 243 -9.25 33.40 -22.57
N LYS A 244 -10.36 33.32 -23.33
CA LYS A 244 -11.31 34.43 -23.53
C LYS A 244 -11.86 34.89 -22.18
N GLY A 245 -11.99 36.20 -21.94
CA GLY A 245 -12.59 36.71 -20.71
C GLY A 245 -11.75 36.61 -19.43
N SER A 246 -10.54 36.05 -19.50
CA SER A 246 -9.66 35.88 -18.32
C SER A 246 -9.30 37.19 -17.63
N LEU A 247 -9.15 38.28 -18.39
CA LEU A 247 -8.84 39.61 -17.85
C LEU A 247 -9.97 40.20 -17.00
N GLU A 248 -11.24 39.85 -17.25
CA GLU A 248 -12.37 40.37 -16.47
C GLU A 248 -12.36 39.84 -15.03
N GLY A 249 -12.02 38.56 -14.85
CA GLY A 249 -11.82 37.99 -13.52
C GLY A 249 -10.63 38.62 -12.77
N VAL A 250 -9.53 38.88 -13.47
CA VAL A 250 -8.36 39.56 -12.86
C VAL A 250 -8.67 41.01 -12.48
N LYS A 251 -9.42 41.74 -13.32
CA LYS A 251 -9.91 43.09 -12.99
C LYS A 251 -10.80 43.06 -11.75
N PHE A 252 -11.70 42.09 -11.66
CA PHE A 252 -12.58 41.90 -10.51
C PHE A 252 -11.79 41.64 -9.21
N LEU A 253 -10.73 40.83 -9.27
CA LEU A 253 -9.83 40.59 -8.13
C LEU A 253 -9.15 41.87 -7.62
N PHE A 254 -8.74 42.78 -8.50
CA PHE A 254 -7.97 43.97 -8.12
C PHE A 254 -8.82 45.25 -7.99
N THR A 255 -10.14 45.17 -8.14
CA THR A 255 -11.05 46.30 -7.91
C THR A 255 -11.54 46.26 -6.46
N PRO A 256 -11.09 47.17 -5.57
CA PRO A 256 -11.45 47.12 -4.16
C PRO A 256 -12.83 47.72 -3.91
N ASP A 257 -13.68 47.00 -3.18
CA ASP A 257 -14.89 47.56 -2.57
C ASP A 257 -14.56 48.13 -1.18
N VAL A 258 -14.49 49.45 -1.08
CA VAL A 258 -13.98 50.14 0.12
C VAL A 258 -14.95 50.02 1.30
N ASP A 259 -16.24 49.80 1.03
CA ASP A 259 -17.27 49.67 2.07
C ASP A 259 -17.05 48.42 2.93
N GLU A 260 -16.47 47.36 2.34
CA GLU A 260 -16.20 46.11 3.04
C GLU A 260 -15.09 46.25 4.10
N LEU A 261 -14.20 47.24 3.99
CA LEU A 261 -13.16 47.50 5.00
C LEU A 261 -13.72 47.94 6.35
N MET A 262 -14.96 48.44 6.39
CA MET A 262 -15.68 48.80 7.62
C MET A 262 -16.25 47.58 8.34
N ASN A 263 -16.30 46.41 7.68
CA ASN A 263 -16.85 45.19 8.25
C ASN A 263 -15.83 44.49 9.18
N PRO A 264 -16.13 44.28 10.48
CA PRO A 264 -15.22 43.59 11.40
C PRO A 264 -14.96 42.12 11.01
N GLN A 265 -15.88 41.49 10.27
CA GLN A 265 -15.70 40.11 9.80
C GLN A 265 -14.53 39.99 8.83
N THR A 266 -14.33 40.98 7.96
CA THR A 266 -13.25 41.00 6.96
C THR A 266 -11.87 40.99 7.61
N TRP A 267 -11.68 41.77 8.67
CA TRP A 267 -10.43 41.80 9.44
C TRP A 267 -10.18 40.50 10.20
N LEU A 268 -11.25 39.89 10.72
CA LEU A 268 -11.17 38.61 11.40
C LEU A 268 -10.76 37.47 10.47
N ASP A 269 -11.42 37.36 9.31
CA ASP A 269 -11.14 36.31 8.33
C ASP A 269 -9.74 36.51 7.71
N ALA A 270 -9.32 37.76 7.49
CA ALA A 270 -7.95 38.07 7.07
C ALA A 270 -6.91 37.66 8.12
N GLY A 271 -7.14 37.95 9.40
CA GLY A 271 -6.26 37.55 10.49
C GLY A 271 -6.17 36.04 10.63
N ALA A 272 -7.31 35.35 10.71
CA ALA A 272 -7.34 33.88 10.76
C ALA A 272 -6.63 33.24 9.56
N GLN A 273 -6.79 33.81 8.36
CA GLN A 273 -6.09 33.37 7.16
C GLN A 273 -4.57 33.55 7.26
N VAL A 274 -4.06 34.60 7.92
CA VAL A 274 -2.61 34.76 8.16
C VAL A 274 -2.08 33.64 9.05
N PHE A 275 -2.72 33.33 10.19
CA PHE A 275 -2.30 32.22 11.06
C PHE A 275 -2.29 30.89 10.31
N TYR A 276 -3.34 30.66 9.53
CA TYR A 276 -3.53 29.44 8.80
C TYR A 276 -2.56 29.29 7.62
N SER A 277 -2.31 30.38 6.88
CA SER A 277 -1.37 30.41 5.73
C SER A 277 0.08 30.28 6.17
N PHE A 278 0.46 30.77 7.35
CA PHE A 278 1.80 30.54 7.89
C PHE A 278 1.90 29.24 8.69
N SER A 279 0.80 28.55 8.94
CA SER A 279 0.75 27.40 9.84
C SER A 279 1.35 27.71 11.22
N LEU A 280 1.07 28.91 11.75
CA LEU A 280 1.49 29.38 13.08
C LEU A 280 0.67 28.71 14.17
N ALA A 281 1.24 28.55 15.37
CA ALA A 281 0.60 27.92 16.52
C ALA A 281 0.28 26.40 16.39
N PHE A 282 0.66 25.76 15.26
CA PHE A 282 0.57 24.31 15.09
C PHE A 282 1.73 23.56 15.80
N GLY A 283 2.86 24.22 16.03
CA GLY A 283 4.04 23.63 16.68
C GLY A 283 4.94 22.76 15.77
N GLY A 284 4.55 22.57 14.51
CA GLY A 284 5.38 21.93 13.48
C GLY A 284 6.63 22.74 13.14
N LEU A 285 6.50 24.06 12.96
CA LEU A 285 7.61 24.97 12.62
C LEU A 285 8.66 25.06 13.73
N ILE A 286 8.23 25.11 15.00
CA ILE A 286 9.12 25.01 16.18
C ILE A 286 9.96 23.73 16.10
N SER A 287 9.32 22.62 15.75
CA SER A 287 9.97 21.31 15.64
C SER A 287 10.96 21.27 14.48
N PHE A 288 10.60 21.78 13.29
CA PHE A 288 11.50 21.86 12.14
C PHE A 288 12.73 22.75 12.38
N SER A 289 12.54 23.91 13.02
CA SER A 289 13.63 24.82 13.34
C SER A 289 14.61 24.22 14.38
N SER A 290 14.11 23.38 15.30
CA SER A 290 14.94 22.75 16.33
C SER A 290 16.06 21.83 15.80
N TYR A 291 15.95 21.38 14.55
CA TYR A 291 16.92 20.54 13.86
C TYR A 291 18.04 21.33 13.16
N ASN A 292 17.91 22.66 13.01
CA ASN A 292 18.96 23.50 12.41
C ASN A 292 20.18 23.64 13.31
N SER A 293 21.32 24.08 12.77
CA SER A 293 22.48 24.43 13.60
C SER A 293 22.18 25.64 14.50
N ILE A 294 22.94 25.80 15.59
CA ILE A 294 22.72 26.90 16.55
C ILE A 294 22.96 28.26 15.91
N HIS A 295 23.99 28.38 15.06
CA HIS A 295 24.35 29.61 14.36
C HIS A 295 23.66 29.76 12.99
N ASN A 296 22.46 29.21 12.84
CA ASN A 296 21.66 29.40 11.64
C ASN A 296 20.90 30.75 11.70
N ASN A 297 20.85 31.47 10.57
CA ASN A 297 20.18 32.78 10.50
C ASN A 297 18.64 32.63 10.40
N CYS A 298 17.99 32.48 11.55
CA CYS A 298 16.54 32.34 11.66
C CYS A 298 15.76 33.62 11.28
N GLU A 299 16.35 34.81 11.39
CA GLU A 299 15.72 36.08 10.97
C GLU A 299 15.54 36.12 9.44
N GLN A 300 16.61 35.80 8.70
CA GLN A 300 16.57 35.75 7.24
C GLN A 300 15.59 34.68 6.74
N ASP A 301 15.56 33.51 7.38
CA ASP A 301 14.63 32.43 7.03
C ASP A 301 13.16 32.86 7.19
N ALA A 302 12.82 33.51 8.31
CA ALA A 302 11.46 33.98 8.58
C ALA A 302 11.00 35.00 7.55
N VAL A 303 11.83 35.99 7.22
CA VAL A 303 11.50 37.01 6.21
C VAL A 303 11.36 36.40 4.82
N LEU A 304 12.29 35.53 4.42
CA LEU A 304 12.27 34.88 3.11
C LEU A 304 11.01 34.03 2.90
N ILE A 305 10.68 33.17 3.88
CA ILE A 305 9.49 32.30 3.80
C ILE A 305 8.22 33.15 3.77
N SER A 306 8.19 34.27 4.49
CA SER A 306 7.04 35.18 4.50
C SER A 306 6.80 35.90 3.19
N ILE A 307 7.88 36.38 2.54
CA ILE A 307 7.77 36.98 1.22
C ILE A 307 7.29 35.95 0.20
N ILE A 308 7.84 34.73 0.23
CA ILE A 308 7.39 33.64 -0.66
C ILE A 308 5.91 33.36 -0.42
N ASN A 309 5.47 33.19 0.83
CA ASN A 309 4.08 32.87 1.14
C ASN A 309 3.10 33.96 0.67
N GLY A 310 3.41 35.23 0.93
CA GLY A 310 2.59 36.36 0.49
C GLY A 310 2.52 36.46 -1.04
N CYS A 311 3.67 36.38 -1.72
CA CYS A 311 3.72 36.37 -3.18
C CYS A 311 2.96 35.19 -3.78
N THR A 312 3.09 33.99 -3.22
CA THR A 312 2.40 32.80 -3.71
C THR A 312 0.89 32.88 -3.54
N SER A 313 0.40 33.51 -2.46
CA SER A 313 -1.05 33.72 -2.26
C SER A 313 -1.65 34.61 -3.33
N VAL A 314 -1.00 35.75 -3.64
CA VAL A 314 -1.44 36.66 -4.72
C VAL A 314 -1.28 36.01 -6.09
N TYR A 315 -0.18 35.29 -6.31
CA TYR A 315 0.10 34.58 -7.55
C TYR A 315 -0.96 33.52 -7.83
N SER A 316 -1.27 32.68 -6.84
CA SER A 316 -2.33 31.69 -6.95
C SER A 316 -3.69 32.34 -7.19
N ALA A 317 -4.05 33.38 -6.43
CA ALA A 317 -5.30 34.10 -6.66
C ALA A 317 -5.43 34.62 -8.10
N THR A 318 -4.35 35.16 -8.67
CA THR A 318 -4.34 35.62 -10.06
C THR A 318 -4.62 34.48 -11.05
N VAL A 319 -4.00 33.31 -10.86
CA VAL A 319 -4.28 32.11 -11.67
C VAL A 319 -5.74 31.70 -11.54
N ILE A 320 -6.26 31.62 -10.31
CA ILE A 320 -7.63 31.21 -10.05
C ILE A 320 -8.64 32.17 -10.72
N TYR A 321 -8.48 33.47 -10.52
CA TYR A 321 -9.40 34.46 -11.07
C TYR A 321 -9.33 34.57 -12.59
N SER A 322 -8.21 34.23 -13.22
CA SER A 322 -8.14 34.13 -14.69
C SER A 322 -9.07 33.04 -15.25
N ILE A 323 -9.21 31.92 -14.53
CA ILE A 323 -10.07 30.80 -14.91
C ILE A 323 -11.54 31.09 -14.54
N ILE A 324 -11.78 31.74 -13.39
CA ILE A 324 -13.14 32.23 -13.03
C ILE A 324 -13.64 33.22 -14.08
N GLY A 325 -12.79 34.14 -14.56
CA GLY A 325 -13.14 35.09 -15.62
C GLY A 325 -13.56 34.39 -16.92
N PHE A 326 -12.79 33.38 -17.35
CA PHE A 326 -13.14 32.54 -18.50
C PHE A 326 -14.50 31.85 -18.30
N ARG A 327 -14.72 31.18 -17.17
CA ARG A 327 -15.99 30.52 -16.85
C ARG A 327 -17.17 31.49 -16.86
N ALA A 328 -17.00 32.67 -16.25
CA ALA A 328 -18.05 33.68 -16.19
C ALA A 328 -18.40 34.22 -17.59
N THR A 329 -17.39 34.41 -18.45
CA THR A 329 -17.61 34.82 -19.84
C THR A 329 -18.33 33.75 -20.65
N GLU A 330 -17.95 32.47 -20.52
CA GLU A 330 -18.67 31.38 -21.19
C GLU A 330 -20.14 31.27 -20.73
N LYS A 331 -20.41 31.46 -19.43
CA LYS A 331 -21.79 31.49 -18.90
C LYS A 331 -22.59 32.69 -19.39
N TYR A 332 -21.94 33.86 -19.45
CA TYR A 332 -22.54 35.07 -19.98
C TYR A 332 -22.92 34.91 -21.46
N ASP A 333 -21.99 34.41 -22.28
CA ASP A 333 -22.21 34.16 -23.71
C ASP A 333 -23.36 33.16 -23.91
N SER A 334 -23.36 32.04 -23.16
CA SER A 334 -24.43 31.04 -23.24
C SER A 334 -25.80 31.57 -22.79
N CYS A 335 -25.84 32.51 -21.84
CA CYS A 335 -27.09 33.15 -21.38
C CYS A 335 -27.66 34.07 -22.47
N ILE A 336 -26.79 34.90 -23.08
CA ILE A 336 -27.19 35.80 -24.17
C ILE A 336 -27.63 35.00 -25.40
N ASP A 337 -26.87 33.96 -25.79
CA ASP A 337 -27.24 33.08 -26.90
C ASP A 337 -28.60 32.40 -26.66
N GLY A 338 -28.89 32.00 -25.42
CA GLY A 338 -30.20 31.48 -25.03
C GLY A 338 -31.33 32.48 -25.26
N ASN A 339 -31.14 33.74 -24.86
CA ASN A 339 -32.10 34.82 -25.10
C ASN A 339 -32.26 35.14 -26.58
N ILE A 340 -31.16 35.17 -27.35
CA ILE A 340 -31.18 35.37 -28.80
C ILE A 340 -31.98 34.25 -29.46
N MET A 341 -31.75 32.99 -29.10
CA MET A 341 -32.49 31.86 -29.65
C MET A 341 -33.99 31.91 -29.32
N LYS A 342 -34.36 32.30 -28.09
CA LYS A 342 -35.78 32.52 -27.71
C LYS A 342 -36.42 33.59 -28.60
N LEU A 343 -35.72 34.71 -28.87
CA LEU A 343 -36.21 35.78 -29.74
C LEU A 343 -36.29 35.36 -31.21
N LEU A 344 -35.26 34.69 -31.74
CA LEU A 344 -35.25 34.22 -33.13
C LEU A 344 -36.39 33.24 -33.40
N ASN A 345 -36.66 32.33 -32.45
CA ASN A 345 -37.73 31.33 -32.57
C ASN A 345 -39.13 31.95 -32.49
N GLU A 346 -39.36 32.92 -31.58
CA GLU A 346 -40.66 33.57 -31.46
C GLU A 346 -40.97 34.43 -32.69
N PHE A 347 -39.99 35.22 -33.15
CA PHE A 347 -40.17 36.15 -34.27
C PHE A 347 -39.86 35.53 -35.64
N ASN A 348 -39.47 34.25 -35.70
CA ASN A 348 -39.06 33.50 -36.90
C ASN A 348 -38.03 34.26 -37.77
N TYR A 349 -37.08 34.92 -37.12
CA TYR A 349 -35.99 35.58 -37.83
C TYR A 349 -34.92 34.57 -38.28
N PRO A 350 -34.23 34.82 -39.41
CA PRO A 350 -33.15 33.96 -39.85
C PRO A 350 -31.99 33.93 -38.84
N GLU A 351 -31.35 32.76 -38.71
CA GLU A 351 -30.14 32.57 -37.92
C GLU A 351 -29.07 33.61 -38.34
N ASN A 352 -28.44 34.29 -37.36
CA ASN A 352 -27.50 35.43 -37.50
C ASN A 352 -28.10 36.83 -37.76
N SER A 353 -29.42 37.01 -37.74
CA SER A 353 -30.02 38.36 -37.79
C SER A 353 -29.79 39.16 -36.48
N ILE A 354 -29.94 38.50 -35.35
CA ILE A 354 -29.60 39.00 -34.02
C ILE A 354 -28.31 38.29 -33.58
N THR A 355 -27.31 39.09 -33.19
CA THR A 355 -25.99 38.69 -32.71
C THR A 355 -25.73 39.37 -31.38
N GLU A 356 -24.72 38.92 -30.63
CA GLU A 356 -24.31 39.54 -29.37
C GLU A 356 -24.13 41.07 -29.50
N SER A 357 -23.55 41.53 -30.62
CA SER A 357 -23.25 42.95 -30.86
C SER A 357 -24.47 43.85 -31.07
N ASN A 358 -25.60 43.31 -31.54
CA ASN A 358 -26.80 44.08 -31.85
C ASN A 358 -27.99 43.71 -30.93
N TYR A 359 -27.78 42.82 -29.96
CA TYR A 359 -28.81 42.29 -29.07
C TYR A 359 -29.55 43.38 -28.29
N GLU A 360 -28.85 44.30 -27.64
CA GLU A 360 -29.50 45.36 -26.85
C GLU A 360 -30.38 46.28 -27.72
N MET A 361 -29.86 46.69 -28.88
CA MET A 361 -30.60 47.50 -29.84
C MET A 361 -31.81 46.75 -30.42
N ALA A 362 -31.66 45.46 -30.72
CA ALA A 362 -32.75 44.63 -31.20
C ALA A 362 -33.82 44.42 -30.13
N LEU A 363 -33.42 44.19 -28.87
CA LEU A 363 -34.32 44.02 -27.74
C LEU A 363 -35.11 45.31 -27.47
N GLU A 364 -34.46 46.47 -27.50
CA GLU A 364 -35.14 47.76 -27.33
C GLU A 364 -36.14 48.03 -28.48
N HIS A 365 -35.74 47.71 -29.72
CA HIS A 365 -36.62 47.83 -30.88
C HIS A 365 -37.84 46.89 -30.79
N LEU A 366 -37.64 45.63 -30.39
CA LEU A 366 -38.73 44.66 -30.24
C LEU A 366 -39.64 44.98 -29.07
N ASN A 367 -39.10 45.50 -27.96
CA ASN A 367 -39.88 45.91 -26.80
C ASN A 367 -40.76 47.13 -27.10
N THR A 368 -40.27 48.06 -27.92
CA THR A 368 -41.07 49.21 -28.38
C THR A 368 -42.14 48.83 -29.41
N THR A 369 -41.88 47.83 -30.25
CA THR A 369 -42.82 47.41 -31.31
C THR A 369 -43.89 46.45 -30.79
N ASN A 370 -43.52 45.46 -29.97
CA ASN A 370 -44.38 44.37 -29.50
C ASN A 370 -44.19 44.09 -27.98
N PRO A 371 -44.61 45.00 -27.09
CA PRO A 371 -44.37 44.87 -25.64
C PRO A 371 -45.07 43.67 -25.00
N ASP A 372 -46.28 43.31 -25.48
CA ASP A 372 -47.06 42.20 -24.91
C ASP A 372 -46.37 40.85 -25.12
N ILE A 373 -45.77 40.64 -26.30
CA ILE A 373 -45.04 39.40 -26.64
C ILE A 373 -43.75 39.30 -25.83
N ILE A 374 -42.99 40.39 -25.73
CA ILE A 374 -41.75 40.43 -24.94
C ILE A 374 -42.03 40.20 -23.45
N SER A 375 -43.13 40.73 -22.91
CA SER A 375 -43.52 40.47 -21.52
C SER A 375 -43.93 39.01 -21.26
N GLY A 376 -44.38 38.30 -22.30
CA GLY A 376 -44.67 36.87 -22.27
C GLY A 376 -43.43 35.98 -22.44
N LEU A 377 -42.36 36.51 -23.04
CA LEU A 377 -41.07 35.81 -23.12
C LEU A 377 -40.34 35.93 -21.79
N GLN A 378 -40.14 34.80 -21.11
CA GLN A 378 -39.27 34.69 -19.95
C GLN A 378 -37.79 34.78 -20.38
N LEU A 379 -37.32 36.00 -20.65
CA LEU A 379 -35.91 36.30 -20.93
C LEU A 379 -35.10 36.28 -19.64
N ASP A 380 -33.90 35.69 -19.70
CA ASP A 380 -33.00 35.56 -18.55
C ASP A 380 -32.20 36.86 -18.37
N SER A 381 -31.98 37.32 -17.13
CA SER A 381 -31.17 38.52 -16.85
C SER A 381 -29.67 38.16 -16.84
N CYS A 382 -28.98 38.42 -17.95
CA CYS A 382 -27.56 38.10 -18.10
C CYS A 382 -26.65 39.27 -17.66
N VAL A 383 -26.21 39.29 -16.40
CA VAL A 383 -25.29 40.33 -15.87
C VAL A 383 -23.93 39.70 -15.52
N MET A 384 -22.85 40.18 -16.14
CA MET A 384 -21.49 39.63 -15.94
C MET A 384 -21.04 39.65 -14.47
N LYS A 385 -21.35 40.73 -13.74
CA LYS A 385 -20.99 40.87 -12.32
C LYS A 385 -21.60 39.76 -11.47
N ASP A 386 -22.81 39.30 -11.80
CA ASP A 386 -23.49 38.25 -11.06
C ASP A 386 -22.75 36.92 -11.23
N PHE A 387 -22.36 36.56 -12.47
CA PHE A 387 -21.56 35.36 -12.73
C PHE A 387 -20.15 35.39 -12.12
N LEU A 388 -19.53 36.58 -12.03
CA LEU A 388 -18.24 36.77 -11.34
C LEU A 388 -18.39 36.73 -9.81
N SER A 389 -19.54 37.12 -9.27
CA SER A 389 -19.81 37.10 -7.82
C SER A 389 -20.34 35.77 -7.30
N GLN A 390 -20.79 34.88 -8.20
CA GLN A 390 -21.19 33.50 -7.90
C GLN A 390 -19.98 32.64 -7.52
N GLY A 391 -19.47 32.87 -6.31
CA GLY A 391 -18.46 32.05 -5.66
C GLY A 391 -19.06 30.81 -5.03
N VAL A 392 -18.34 29.69 -5.12
CA VAL A 392 -18.69 28.46 -4.39
C VAL A 392 -17.76 28.37 -3.17
N GLU A 393 -18.33 28.20 -1.98
CA GLU A 393 -17.54 28.12 -0.75
C GLU A 393 -16.66 26.86 -0.71
N GLY A 394 -15.45 27.02 -0.15
CA GLY A 394 -14.57 25.91 0.23
C GLY A 394 -14.20 24.97 -0.92
N THR A 395 -14.64 23.71 -0.82
CA THR A 395 -14.25 22.63 -1.73
C THR A 395 -14.87 22.75 -3.12
N GLY A 396 -15.99 23.47 -3.26
CA GLY A 396 -16.66 23.63 -4.54
C GLY A 396 -15.84 24.43 -5.57
N LEU A 397 -14.91 25.27 -5.12
CA LEU A 397 -13.99 25.95 -6.06
C LEU A 397 -13.19 24.92 -6.88
N ALA A 398 -12.53 23.96 -6.23
CA ALA A 398 -11.69 22.99 -6.93
C ALA A 398 -12.50 21.92 -7.68
N PHE A 399 -13.59 21.43 -7.09
CA PHE A 399 -14.33 20.27 -7.62
C PHE A 399 -15.50 20.62 -8.55
N ILE A 400 -15.95 21.88 -8.53
CA ILE A 400 -17.05 22.37 -9.39
C ILE A 400 -16.53 23.43 -10.36
N VAL A 401 -16.02 24.56 -9.85
CA VAL A 401 -15.65 25.70 -10.71
C VAL A 401 -14.52 25.36 -11.67
N PHE A 402 -13.47 24.70 -11.18
CA PHE A 402 -12.31 24.34 -11.99
C PHE A 402 -12.57 23.22 -12.98
N THR A 403 -13.26 22.17 -12.55
CA THR A 403 -13.61 21.02 -13.39
C THR A 403 -14.57 21.41 -14.51
N GLU A 404 -15.51 22.33 -14.24
CA GLU A 404 -16.39 22.94 -15.25
C GLU A 404 -15.60 23.74 -16.29
N ALA A 405 -14.58 24.49 -15.88
CA ALA A 405 -13.70 25.19 -16.82
C ALA A 405 -12.82 24.21 -17.63
N ILE A 406 -12.30 23.15 -16.99
CA ILE A 406 -11.40 22.17 -17.62
C ILE A 406 -12.09 21.41 -18.76
N ILE A 407 -13.36 21.02 -18.61
CA ILE A 407 -14.10 20.32 -19.68
C ILE A 407 -14.32 21.18 -20.92
N LYS A 408 -14.20 22.51 -20.80
CA LYS A 408 -14.27 23.45 -21.93
C LYS A 408 -12.92 23.70 -22.60
N MET A 409 -11.82 23.25 -21.99
CA MET A 409 -10.48 23.37 -22.57
C MET A 409 -10.17 22.19 -23.50
N PRO A 410 -9.41 22.41 -24.60
CA PRO A 410 -8.96 21.31 -25.46
C PRO A 410 -8.02 20.39 -24.69
N VAL A 411 -8.13 19.08 -24.94
CA VAL A 411 -7.37 18.04 -24.23
C VAL A 411 -7.68 18.05 -22.72
N SER A 412 -8.96 18.06 -22.36
CA SER A 412 -9.45 18.19 -20.98
C SER A 412 -8.83 17.19 -19.98
N PRO A 413 -8.61 15.90 -20.31
CA PRO A 413 -7.98 14.95 -19.39
C PRO A 413 -6.58 15.36 -18.93
N LEU A 414 -5.76 15.97 -19.81
CA LEU A 414 -4.40 16.41 -19.46
C LEU A 414 -4.43 17.51 -18.40
N TRP A 415 -5.31 18.51 -18.58
CA TRP A 415 -5.45 19.61 -17.63
C TRP A 415 -6.02 19.13 -16.29
N ALA A 416 -6.95 18.17 -16.29
CA ALA A 416 -7.47 17.55 -15.09
C ALA A 416 -6.35 16.84 -14.29
N VAL A 417 -5.55 15.99 -14.95
CA VAL A 417 -4.43 15.28 -14.30
C VAL A 417 -3.42 16.27 -13.71
N LEU A 418 -2.99 17.28 -14.48
CA LEU A 418 -2.04 18.28 -13.98
C LEU A 418 -2.59 19.06 -12.77
N PHE A 419 -3.87 19.47 -12.83
CA PHE A 419 -4.52 20.19 -11.75
C PHE A 419 -4.62 19.35 -10.47
N PHE A 420 -5.13 18.12 -10.55
CA PHE A 420 -5.30 17.29 -9.35
C PHE A 420 -3.97 16.78 -8.77
N VAL A 421 -2.94 16.52 -9.59
CA VAL A 421 -1.59 16.22 -9.09
C VAL A 421 -0.99 17.42 -8.35
N MET A 422 -1.17 18.64 -8.86
CA MET A 422 -0.73 19.87 -8.18
C MET A 422 -1.40 20.02 -6.82
N LEU A 423 -2.74 19.89 -6.76
CA LEU A 423 -3.49 19.98 -5.50
C LEU A 423 -3.05 18.90 -4.51
N PHE A 424 -2.82 17.69 -5.00
CA PHE A 424 -2.33 16.59 -4.19
C PHE A 424 -0.95 16.88 -3.58
N CYS A 425 0.00 17.39 -4.38
CA CYS A 425 1.32 17.76 -3.88
C CYS A 425 1.26 18.85 -2.79
N LEU A 426 0.40 19.86 -2.96
CA LEU A 426 0.21 20.93 -1.98
C LEU A 426 -0.41 20.43 -0.67
N GLY A 427 -1.43 19.56 -0.74
CA GLY A 427 -2.02 19.00 0.47
C GLY A 427 -1.06 18.04 1.19
N LEU A 428 -0.27 17.25 0.43
CA LEU A 428 0.72 16.35 0.99
C LEU A 428 1.84 17.09 1.73
N SER A 429 2.32 18.22 1.19
CA SER A 429 3.37 19.02 1.84
C SER A 429 2.90 19.65 3.15
N THR A 430 1.65 20.12 3.22
CA THR A 430 1.07 20.63 4.47
C THR A 430 0.91 19.52 5.51
N MET A 431 0.50 18.33 5.08
CA MET A 431 0.32 17.18 5.98
C MET A 431 1.63 16.72 6.65
N PHE A 432 2.78 16.92 6.02
CA PHE A 432 4.08 16.62 6.63
C PHE A 432 4.32 17.41 7.92
N GLY A 433 4.00 18.72 7.92
CA GLY A 433 4.14 19.55 9.12
C GLY A 433 3.10 19.23 10.19
N ASN A 434 1.86 18.91 9.79
CA ASN A 434 0.81 18.51 10.73
C ASN A 434 1.16 17.20 11.46
N ILE A 435 1.68 16.20 10.75
CA ILE A 435 2.11 14.94 11.37
C ILE A 435 3.29 15.16 12.32
N GLU A 436 4.28 15.97 11.96
CA GLU A 436 5.40 16.26 12.85
C GLU A 436 4.92 17.03 14.10
N GLY A 437 3.95 17.94 13.95
CA GLY A 437 3.24 18.64 15.03
C GLY A 437 2.45 17.73 15.97
N VAL A 438 2.17 16.48 15.59
CA VAL A 438 1.52 15.48 16.44
C VAL A 438 2.53 14.49 17.03
N VAL A 439 3.40 13.94 16.19
CA VAL A 439 4.33 12.86 16.57
C VAL A 439 5.37 13.36 17.58
N VAL A 440 5.97 14.54 17.37
CA VAL A 440 7.03 15.04 18.24
C VAL A 440 6.50 15.36 19.65
N PRO A 441 5.38 16.11 19.83
CA PRO A 441 4.82 16.31 21.16
C PRO A 441 4.43 15.02 21.89
N LEU A 442 3.91 14.01 21.20
CA LEU A 442 3.58 12.72 21.80
C LEU A 442 4.82 11.97 22.31
N GLN A 443 5.94 12.09 21.58
CA GLN A 443 7.24 11.56 22.03
C GLN A 443 7.77 12.30 23.26
N ASP A 444 7.63 13.63 23.29
CA ASP A 444 8.05 14.48 24.42
C ASP A 444 7.24 14.21 25.70
N LEU A 445 5.94 13.88 25.56
CA LEU A 445 5.06 13.52 26.67
C LEU A 445 5.36 12.13 27.26
N ARG A 446 6.17 11.31 26.60
CA ARG A 446 6.55 9.95 27.04
C ARG A 446 5.35 9.04 27.33
N VAL A 447 4.27 9.18 26.56
CA VAL A 447 3.03 8.39 26.72
C VAL A 447 3.27 6.90 26.41
N LEU A 448 4.18 6.60 25.47
CA LEU A 448 4.53 5.24 25.06
C LEU A 448 6.00 4.92 25.39
N PRO A 449 6.37 3.62 25.47
CA PRO A 449 7.72 3.21 25.86
C PRO A 449 8.79 3.76 24.92
N ARG A 450 9.89 4.26 25.48
CA ARG A 450 11.04 4.82 24.74
C ARG A 450 11.75 3.81 23.81
N THR A 451 11.39 2.53 23.91
CA THR A 451 11.93 1.43 23.11
C THR A 451 11.23 1.27 21.76
N TRP A 452 10.08 1.90 21.54
CA TRP A 452 9.37 1.86 20.27
C TRP A 452 10.04 2.80 19.27
N PRO A 453 10.30 2.36 18.03
CA PRO A 453 10.95 3.18 17.03
C PRO A 453 9.93 4.17 16.40
N LYS A 454 10.41 5.29 15.83
CA LYS A 454 9.56 6.43 15.37
C LYS A 454 8.53 6.00 14.31
N GLU A 455 8.84 4.96 13.52
CA GLU A 455 7.94 4.39 12.51
C GLU A 455 6.63 3.88 13.12
N ILE A 456 6.69 3.21 14.28
CA ILE A 456 5.50 2.68 14.96
C ILE A 456 4.64 3.83 15.51
N PHE A 457 5.28 4.88 16.04
CA PHE A 457 4.57 6.08 16.49
C PHE A 457 3.82 6.75 15.34
N CYS A 458 4.50 6.98 14.22
CA CYS A 458 3.91 7.57 13.02
C CYS A 458 2.76 6.69 12.48
N GLY A 459 2.97 5.38 12.37
CA GLY A 459 1.94 4.44 11.90
C GLY A 459 0.72 4.38 12.80
N LEU A 460 0.90 4.39 14.12
CA LEU A 460 -0.21 4.39 15.09
C LEU A 460 -1.00 5.70 15.05
N VAL A 461 -0.32 6.84 14.92
CA VAL A 461 -0.98 8.14 14.74
C VAL A 461 -1.80 8.14 13.45
N CYS A 462 -1.22 7.73 12.31
CA CYS A 462 -1.94 7.65 11.04
C CYS A 462 -3.14 6.69 11.11
N LEU A 463 -3.02 5.54 11.78
CA LEU A 463 -4.10 4.56 11.93
C LEU A 463 -5.26 5.10 12.79
N ILE A 464 -4.95 5.78 13.90
CA ILE A 464 -5.97 6.43 14.75
C ILE A 464 -6.67 7.56 13.97
N SER A 465 -5.91 8.41 13.29
CA SER A 465 -6.46 9.49 12.47
C SER A 465 -7.31 8.96 11.32
N PHE A 466 -6.91 7.86 10.68
CA PHE A 466 -7.72 7.18 9.67
C PHE A 466 -9.06 6.68 10.25
N ALA A 467 -9.02 5.98 11.39
CA ALA A 467 -10.23 5.43 12.02
C ALA A 467 -11.23 6.53 12.40
N LEU A 468 -10.76 7.66 12.94
CA LEU A 468 -11.60 8.82 13.23
C LEU A 468 -12.05 9.54 11.95
N GLY A 469 -11.20 9.58 10.92
CA GLY A 469 -11.49 10.19 9.62
C GLY A 469 -12.59 9.49 8.81
N LEU A 470 -12.99 8.27 9.18
CA LEU A 470 -14.11 7.56 8.55
C LEU A 470 -15.44 8.33 8.69
N ILE A 471 -15.58 9.22 9.67
CA ILE A 471 -16.76 10.09 9.80
C ILE A 471 -16.99 10.96 8.55
N PHE A 472 -15.92 11.33 7.86
CA PHE A 472 -16.01 12.15 6.64
C PHE A 472 -16.33 11.34 5.38
N ALA A 473 -16.33 10.00 5.45
CA ALA A 473 -16.72 9.09 4.37
C ALA A 473 -18.22 8.67 4.44
N LEU A 474 -18.98 9.24 5.37
CA LEU A 474 -20.43 9.11 5.47
C LEU A 474 -21.14 9.99 4.44
N ARG A 475 -22.44 9.77 4.19
CA ARG A 475 -23.24 10.59 3.27
C ARG A 475 -23.36 12.05 3.73
N SER A 476 -23.42 12.28 5.04
CA SER A 476 -23.34 13.62 5.63
C SER A 476 -21.91 14.13 5.85
N GLY A 477 -20.89 13.38 5.38
CA GLY A 477 -19.47 13.65 5.65
C GLY A 477 -18.97 15.03 5.20
N ASN A 478 -19.52 15.58 4.12
CA ASN A 478 -19.19 16.94 3.67
C ASN A 478 -19.61 18.01 4.70
N TYR A 479 -20.79 17.87 5.32
CA TYR A 479 -21.25 18.80 6.35
C TYR A 479 -20.38 18.74 7.61
N TRP A 480 -19.94 17.53 7.99
CA TRP A 480 -18.96 17.35 9.05
C TRP A 480 -17.63 18.02 8.75
N LEU A 481 -17.13 17.89 7.51
CA LEU A 481 -15.87 18.52 7.11
C LEU A 481 -15.97 20.05 7.16
N ALA A 482 -17.06 20.64 6.65
CA ALA A 482 -17.29 22.08 6.70
C ALA A 482 -17.35 22.61 8.15
N LEU A 483 -17.97 21.87 9.07
CA LEU A 483 -18.00 22.20 10.49
C LEU A 483 -16.59 22.18 11.11
N PHE A 484 -15.80 21.14 10.81
CA PHE A 484 -14.43 21.02 11.32
C PHE A 484 -13.54 22.14 10.79
N ASP A 485 -13.59 22.45 9.50
CA ASP A 485 -12.76 23.49 8.89
C ASP A 485 -13.03 24.88 9.48
N THR A 486 -14.31 25.20 9.70
CA THR A 486 -14.74 26.50 10.24
C THR A 486 -14.27 26.73 11.69
N PHE A 487 -14.39 25.71 12.55
CA PHE A 487 -14.17 25.86 13.99
C PHE A 487 -12.80 25.39 14.49
N ALA A 488 -12.24 24.33 13.93
CA ALA A 488 -10.96 23.79 14.42
C ALA A 488 -9.78 24.70 14.03
N GLY A 489 -9.85 25.33 12.85
CA GLY A 489 -8.78 26.17 12.29
C GLY A 489 -8.87 27.67 12.58
N SER A 490 -9.79 28.13 13.44
CA SER A 490 -10.00 29.57 13.72
C SER A 490 -9.58 29.96 15.14
N ILE A 491 -10.47 29.82 16.14
CA ILE A 491 -10.22 30.26 17.52
C ILE A 491 -8.94 29.65 18.13
N PRO A 492 -8.70 28.33 18.03
CA PRO A 492 -7.59 27.71 18.75
C PRO A 492 -6.24 28.32 18.33
N LEU A 493 -6.04 28.59 17.05
CA LEU A 493 -4.80 29.17 16.53
C LEU A 493 -4.55 30.58 17.09
N LEU A 494 -5.57 31.42 17.14
CA LEU A 494 -5.48 32.77 17.70
C LEU A 494 -5.13 32.74 19.20
N ILE A 495 -5.79 31.88 19.98
CA ILE A 495 -5.53 31.79 21.43
C ILE A 495 -4.13 31.23 21.71
N ILE A 496 -3.71 30.19 20.98
CA ILE A 496 -2.39 29.61 21.13
C ILE A 496 -1.32 30.63 20.75
N GLY A 497 -1.40 31.26 19.57
CA GLY A 497 -0.42 32.26 19.14
C GLY A 497 -0.29 33.45 20.10
N PHE A 498 -1.42 33.89 20.70
CA PHE A 498 -1.40 34.93 21.73
C PHE A 498 -0.62 34.46 22.96
N CYS A 499 -0.88 33.22 23.41
CA CYS A 499 -0.18 32.64 24.55
C CYS A 499 1.32 32.43 24.28
N GLU A 500 1.71 32.06 23.06
CA GLU A 500 3.12 31.92 22.66
C GLU A 500 3.87 33.26 22.74
N MET A 501 3.27 34.33 22.20
CA MET A 501 3.83 35.67 22.27
C MET A 501 3.98 36.14 23.72
N ILE A 502 2.95 35.96 24.55
CA ILE A 502 3.01 36.33 25.97
C ILE A 502 4.06 35.50 26.73
N ALA A 503 4.16 34.21 26.44
CA ALA A 503 5.10 33.29 27.07
C ALA A 503 6.56 33.69 26.79
N VAL A 504 6.91 34.05 25.56
CA VAL A 504 8.30 34.42 25.23
C VAL A 504 8.60 35.85 25.70
N ILE A 505 7.74 36.83 25.42
CA ILE A 505 8.07 38.24 25.65
C ILE A 505 8.00 38.62 27.14
N TYR A 506 6.99 38.14 27.88
CA TYR A 506 6.76 38.57 29.27
C TYR A 506 7.16 37.54 30.33
N ILE A 507 7.14 36.22 30.03
CA ILE A 507 7.51 35.15 30.97
C ILE A 507 8.97 34.74 30.81
N TYR A 508 9.42 34.43 29.59
CA TYR A 508 10.83 34.16 29.30
C TYR A 508 11.66 35.46 29.40
N GLY A 509 11.12 36.53 28.84
CA GLY A 509 11.63 37.90 28.96
C GLY A 509 12.35 38.35 27.70
N VAL A 510 11.86 39.43 27.10
CA VAL A 510 12.39 40.00 25.84
C VAL A 510 13.88 40.34 25.87
N ASP A 511 14.41 40.84 26.99
CA ASP A 511 15.82 41.22 27.07
C ASP A 511 16.73 39.99 26.99
N ARG A 512 16.33 38.86 27.60
CA ARG A 512 17.04 37.58 27.49
C ARG A 512 16.91 37.00 26.10
N PHE A 513 15.72 37.08 25.51
CA PHE A 513 15.49 36.61 24.15
C PHE A 513 16.37 37.38 23.14
N ASN A 514 16.59 38.67 23.35
CA ASN A 514 17.51 39.48 22.54
C ASN A 514 18.97 39.02 22.67
N GLU A 515 19.43 38.67 23.88
CA GLU A 515 20.76 38.10 24.10
C GLU A 515 20.92 36.72 23.44
N ASP A 516 19.87 35.89 23.49
CA ASP A 516 19.86 34.59 22.83
C ASP A 516 19.90 34.71 21.29
N ILE A 517 19.17 35.67 20.73
CA ILE A 517 19.22 35.96 19.28
C ILE A 517 20.60 36.51 18.91
N GLU A 518 21.14 37.47 19.66
CA GLU A 518 22.48 38.02 19.42
C GLU A 518 23.56 36.93 19.43
N PHE A 519 23.44 35.93 20.31
CA PHE A 519 24.30 34.76 20.31
C PHE A 519 24.15 33.88 19.05
N MET A 520 22.93 33.70 18.52
CA MET A 520 22.69 32.87 17.34
C MET A 520 23.08 33.56 16.03
N ILE A 521 22.71 34.83 15.83
CA ILE A 521 22.88 35.55 14.54
C ILE A 521 23.98 36.62 14.54
N GLY A 522 24.50 36.99 15.73
CA GLY A 522 25.60 37.96 15.87
C GLY A 522 25.18 39.42 16.06
N HIS A 523 23.88 39.75 16.03
CA HIS A 523 23.37 41.08 16.34
C HIS A 523 21.99 41.03 17.02
N LYS A 524 21.61 42.12 17.69
CA LYS A 524 20.27 42.24 18.29
C LYS A 524 19.19 42.53 17.24
N PRO A 525 17.93 42.12 17.48
CA PRO A 525 16.81 42.48 16.61
C PRO A 525 16.57 44.00 16.57
N ASN A 526 16.25 44.49 15.38
CA ASN A 526 15.89 45.88 15.09
C ASN A 526 14.67 46.41 15.89
N ILE A 527 14.50 47.73 15.89
CA ILE A 527 13.40 48.44 16.57
C ILE A 527 12.02 47.93 16.10
N PHE A 528 11.89 47.59 14.82
CA PHE A 528 10.68 46.99 14.27
C PHE A 528 10.23 45.75 15.06
N TRP A 529 11.12 44.77 15.23
CA TRP A 529 10.86 43.54 16.00
C TRP A 529 10.53 43.83 17.46
N GLN A 530 11.21 44.80 18.08
CA GLN A 530 10.92 45.18 19.46
C GLN A 530 9.54 45.82 19.61
N ALA A 531 9.11 46.65 18.66
CA ALA A 531 7.80 47.30 18.68
C ALA A 531 6.67 46.29 18.44
N THR A 532 6.86 45.38 17.49
CA THR A 532 5.86 44.34 17.15
C THR A 532 5.65 43.36 18.28
N TRP A 533 6.73 42.75 18.80
CA TRP A 533 6.64 41.78 19.89
C TRP A 533 6.14 42.35 21.21
N ARG A 534 6.50 43.59 21.57
CA ARG A 534 6.18 44.17 22.89
C ARG A 534 4.78 44.79 22.95
N VAL A 535 4.24 45.30 21.85
CA VAL A 535 3.01 46.10 21.88
C VAL A 535 2.08 45.81 20.71
N ILE A 536 2.56 45.90 19.45
CA ILE A 536 1.66 45.94 18.28
C ILE A 536 0.96 44.60 18.06
N SER A 537 1.71 43.50 17.93
CA SER A 537 1.12 42.19 17.64
C SER A 537 0.20 41.69 18.77
N PRO A 538 0.58 41.76 20.06
CA PRO A 538 -0.32 41.39 21.16
C PRO A 538 -1.62 42.20 21.18
N LEU A 539 -1.58 43.50 20.84
CA LEU A 539 -2.77 44.35 20.78
C LEU A 539 -3.68 43.96 19.61
N ILE A 540 -3.12 43.72 18.43
CA ILE A 540 -3.86 43.25 17.25
C ILE A 540 -4.57 41.93 17.54
N MET A 541 -3.88 40.97 18.16
CA MET A 541 -4.46 39.67 18.55
C MET A 541 -5.67 39.82 19.48
N ILE A 542 -5.59 40.75 20.44
CA ILE A 542 -6.72 41.04 21.35
C ILE A 542 -7.90 41.62 20.57
N VAL A 543 -7.65 42.54 19.63
CA VAL A 543 -8.71 43.14 18.79
C VAL A 543 -9.39 42.07 17.92
N ILE A 544 -8.62 41.21 17.26
CA ILE A 544 -9.16 40.12 16.44
C ILE A 544 -9.98 39.14 17.30
N LEU A 545 -9.52 38.81 18.50
CA LEU A 545 -10.26 37.96 19.43
C LEU A 545 -11.58 38.61 19.87
N ILE A 546 -11.60 39.92 20.11
CA ILE A 546 -12.84 40.66 20.42
C ILE A 546 -13.80 40.63 19.23
N PHE A 547 -13.31 40.87 18.01
CA PHE A 547 -14.12 40.77 16.79
C PHE A 547 -14.74 39.39 16.65
N TYR A 548 -14.01 38.33 17.00
CA TYR A 548 -14.53 36.97 16.98
C TYR A 548 -15.74 36.82 17.90
N PHE A 549 -15.63 37.26 19.15
CA PHE A 549 -16.76 37.17 20.07
C PHE A 549 -17.94 38.04 19.64
N VAL A 550 -17.70 39.20 19.04
CA VAL A 550 -18.76 40.09 18.56
C VAL A 550 -19.49 39.50 17.35
N THR A 551 -18.77 39.00 16.36
CA THR A 551 -19.36 38.57 15.08
C THR A 551 -19.88 37.13 15.10
N GLN A 552 -19.18 36.20 15.75
CA GLN A 552 -19.55 34.78 15.70
C GLN A 552 -20.53 34.35 16.80
N VAL A 553 -20.46 34.93 18.00
CA VAL A 553 -21.42 34.57 19.08
C VAL A 553 -22.81 35.17 18.82
N SER A 554 -22.89 36.27 18.06
CA SER A 554 -24.15 36.97 17.78
C SER A 554 -24.93 36.39 16.58
N LYS A 555 -24.32 35.52 15.77
CA LYS A 555 -24.94 34.94 14.57
C LYS A 555 -25.61 33.60 14.87
N ASN A 556 -26.76 33.36 14.23
CA ASN A 556 -27.37 32.03 14.20
C ASN A 556 -26.57 31.13 13.24
N LEU A 557 -26.19 29.95 13.73
CA LEU A 557 -25.38 29.00 12.98
C LEU A 557 -26.22 28.25 11.93
N SER A 558 -25.87 28.40 10.66
CA SER A 558 -26.47 27.71 9.52
C SER A 558 -25.43 27.02 8.64
N TYR A 559 -25.85 26.02 7.88
CA TYR A 559 -25.05 25.32 6.89
C TYR A 559 -25.82 25.11 5.58
N LEU A 560 -25.08 24.99 4.48
CA LEU A 560 -25.62 24.81 3.14
C LEU A 560 -25.88 23.33 2.85
N VAL A 561 -27.04 23.04 2.26
CA VAL A 561 -27.54 21.67 2.00
C VAL A 561 -27.91 21.51 0.53
N TRP A 562 -27.58 20.33 -0.01
CA TRP A 562 -28.06 19.89 -1.31
C TRP A 562 -29.41 19.18 -1.16
N ASP A 563 -30.49 19.86 -1.56
CA ASP A 563 -31.86 19.39 -1.43
C ASP A 563 -32.63 19.56 -2.76
N GLN A 564 -32.99 18.43 -3.37
CA GLN A 564 -33.69 18.38 -4.66
C GLN A 564 -35.14 18.90 -4.59
N GLU A 565 -35.74 18.88 -3.39
CA GLU A 565 -37.13 19.29 -3.16
C GLU A 565 -37.23 20.78 -2.78
N ALA A 566 -36.10 21.48 -2.68
CA ALA A 566 -36.09 22.91 -2.39
C ALA A 566 -36.77 23.72 -3.51
N ALA A 567 -37.54 24.74 -3.10
CA ALA A 567 -38.28 25.59 -4.02
C ALA A 567 -37.39 26.32 -5.04
N GLU A 568 -36.14 26.61 -4.67
CA GLU A 568 -35.15 27.34 -5.49
C GLU A 568 -33.97 26.45 -5.93
N PHE A 569 -34.18 25.14 -6.15
CA PHE A 569 -33.14 24.27 -6.72
C PHE A 569 -32.76 24.73 -8.14
N PRO A 570 -31.46 24.90 -8.49
CA PRO A 570 -30.27 24.25 -7.90
C PRO A 570 -29.47 25.05 -6.85
N VAL A 571 -30.00 26.15 -6.31
CA VAL A 571 -29.30 26.91 -5.26
C VAL A 571 -29.28 26.11 -3.95
N LEU A 572 -28.12 26.06 -3.29
CA LEU A 572 -27.97 25.38 -2.00
C LEU A 572 -28.87 26.00 -0.93
N ALA A 573 -29.69 25.17 -0.28
CA ALA A 573 -30.58 25.63 0.77
C ALA A 573 -29.84 25.82 2.10
N SER A 574 -30.04 26.95 2.77
CA SER A 574 -29.50 27.18 4.11
C SER A 574 -30.38 26.52 5.18
N ARG A 575 -29.81 25.67 6.02
CA ARG A 575 -30.48 25.05 7.17
C ARG A 575 -29.76 25.38 8.48
N SER A 576 -30.51 25.53 9.57
CA SER A 576 -29.93 25.75 10.91
C SER A 576 -29.32 24.47 11.46
N PHE A 577 -28.18 24.58 12.16
CA PHE A 577 -27.57 23.42 12.82
C PHE A 577 -28.43 22.87 13.97
N PRO A 578 -28.48 21.53 14.17
CA PRO A 578 -29.08 20.91 15.34
C PRO A 578 -28.40 21.32 16.66
N SER A 579 -29.14 21.30 17.77
CA SER A 579 -28.64 21.74 19.08
C SER A 579 -27.49 20.89 19.64
N TRP A 580 -27.36 19.63 19.24
CA TRP A 580 -26.25 18.76 19.70
C TRP A 580 -24.90 19.17 19.08
N ILE A 581 -24.90 19.91 17.97
CA ILE A 581 -23.67 20.40 17.31
C ILE A 581 -22.88 21.37 18.20
N TYR A 582 -23.55 22.13 19.06
CA TYR A 582 -22.86 23.01 20.01
C TYR A 582 -21.88 22.25 20.92
N VAL A 583 -22.20 21.00 21.27
CA VAL A 583 -21.29 20.13 22.04
C VAL A 583 -20.06 19.78 21.21
N ILE A 584 -20.23 19.49 19.91
CA ILE A 584 -19.13 19.22 19.00
C ILE A 584 -18.26 20.46 18.78
N ILE A 585 -18.87 21.64 18.59
CA ILE A 585 -18.12 22.91 18.47
C ILE A 585 -17.28 23.15 19.75
N PHE A 586 -17.85 22.88 20.92
CA PHE A 586 -17.10 22.98 22.18
C PHE A 586 -15.93 21.99 22.26
N ILE A 587 -16.09 20.77 21.73
CA ILE A 587 -14.99 19.79 21.63
C ILE A 587 -13.90 20.29 20.68
N LEU A 588 -14.28 20.81 19.51
CA LEU A 588 -13.33 21.21 18.45
C LEU A 588 -12.57 22.49 18.79
N ALA A 589 -13.25 23.52 19.27
CA ALA A 589 -12.65 24.83 19.54
C ALA A 589 -12.38 25.06 21.04
N GLY A 590 -13.26 24.57 21.90
CA GLY A 590 -13.20 24.79 23.35
C GLY A 590 -12.11 24.00 24.04
N ILE A 591 -12.00 22.68 23.79
CA ILE A 591 -11.01 21.83 24.46
C ILE A 591 -9.57 22.28 24.18
N PRO A 592 -9.14 22.52 22.92
CA PRO A 592 -7.78 23.01 22.67
C PRO A 592 -7.49 24.34 23.38
N SER A 593 -8.44 25.27 23.37
CA SER A 593 -8.31 26.58 24.00
C SER A 593 -8.24 26.49 25.53
N LEU A 594 -9.06 25.63 26.14
CA LEU A 594 -9.12 25.43 27.59
C LEU A 594 -7.98 24.55 28.13
N ALA A 595 -7.28 23.80 27.28
CA ALA A 595 -6.12 23.00 27.68
C ALA A 595 -5.01 23.87 28.30
N ILE A 596 -4.86 25.11 27.83
CA ILE A 596 -3.87 26.07 28.33
C ILE A 596 -4.12 26.43 29.80
N PRO A 597 -5.26 27.05 30.18
CA PRO A 597 -5.56 27.37 31.58
C PRO A 597 -5.82 26.11 32.42
N GLY A 598 -6.42 25.07 31.85
CA GLY A 598 -6.72 23.81 32.54
C GLY A 598 -5.47 23.11 33.04
N PHE A 599 -4.42 23.00 32.21
CA PHE A 599 -3.16 22.39 32.63
C PHE A 599 -2.40 23.28 33.64
N ALA A 600 -2.46 24.60 33.50
CA ALA A 600 -1.88 25.53 34.46
C ALA A 600 -2.52 25.37 35.85
N LEU A 601 -3.86 25.29 35.91
CA LEU A 601 -4.61 25.02 37.15
C LEU A 601 -4.28 23.65 37.74
N PHE A 602 -4.25 22.60 36.91
CA PHE A 602 -3.88 21.25 37.35
C PHE A 602 -2.49 21.23 38.01
N LYS A 603 -1.50 21.86 37.39
CA LYS A 603 -0.15 21.96 37.96
C LYS A 603 -0.11 22.79 39.23
N PHE A 604 -0.92 23.84 39.31
CA PHE A 604 -1.00 24.70 40.50
C PHE A 604 -1.58 23.94 41.69
N ILE A 605 -2.64 23.17 41.46
CA ILE A 605 -3.27 22.29 42.46
C ILE A 605 -2.29 21.19 42.88
N GLN A 606 -1.64 20.51 41.92
CA GLN A 606 -0.64 19.47 42.20
C GLN A 606 0.47 19.99 43.11
N LYS A 607 1.00 21.19 42.84
CA LYS A 607 2.06 21.81 43.65
C LYS A 607 1.59 22.17 45.06
N LYS A 608 0.32 22.59 45.23
CA LYS A 608 -0.26 22.87 46.55
C LYS A 608 -0.55 21.60 47.35
N CYS A 609 -1.04 20.53 46.71
CA CYS A 609 -1.35 19.26 47.38
C CYS A 609 -0.07 18.46 47.76
N CYS A 610 0.97 18.45 46.92
CA CYS A 610 2.21 17.72 47.22
C CYS A 610 3.06 18.37 48.33
N LYS A 611 2.92 19.69 48.58
CA LYS A 611 3.64 20.38 49.67
C LYS A 611 3.23 19.93 51.09
N GLN A 612 2.16 19.14 51.23
CA GLN A 612 1.67 18.71 52.54
C GLN A 612 2.31 17.39 53.05
N ASN A 613 3.06 16.66 52.20
CA ASN A 613 3.64 15.36 52.54
C ASN A 613 5.15 15.37 52.90
N ASP A 614 5.85 16.50 52.80
CA ASP A 614 7.31 16.57 53.02
C ASP A 614 7.74 16.67 54.50
N TYR A 615 6.85 16.54 55.48
CA TYR A 615 7.20 16.64 56.91
C TYR A 615 7.58 15.31 57.60
N ARG A 616 7.72 14.20 56.86
CA ARG A 616 7.85 12.87 57.48
C ARG A 616 9.06 12.01 57.13
N GLU A 617 10.00 12.47 56.32
CA GLU A 617 11.18 11.66 55.96
C GLU A 617 12.49 12.46 56.03
N ASP A 618 12.90 12.83 57.25
CA ASP A 618 14.29 13.23 57.55
C ASP A 618 14.83 12.31 58.64
N LYS A 619 15.29 11.11 58.25
CA LYS A 619 16.27 10.27 58.96
C LYS A 619 16.56 9.00 58.16
N LEU A 620 17.54 9.06 57.25
CA LEU A 620 18.54 8.00 56.97
C LEU A 620 19.40 8.38 55.76
N ASP A 621 20.53 9.03 56.03
CA ASP A 621 21.64 9.14 55.08
C ASP A 621 22.44 7.81 55.06
N THR A 622 22.68 7.22 53.88
CA THR A 622 23.99 7.20 53.20
C THR A 622 24.14 6.09 52.13
N ILE A 623 24.44 6.54 50.90
CA ILE A 623 25.32 5.98 49.85
C ILE A 623 24.88 4.69 49.11
N SER A 624 24.69 4.90 47.79
CA SER A 624 24.47 3.92 46.70
C SER A 624 23.02 3.47 46.43
N ALA A 625 22.19 4.41 45.96
CA ALA A 625 21.02 4.12 45.14
C ALA A 625 20.67 5.35 44.28
N LYS A 626 21.13 5.39 43.03
CA LYS A 626 20.56 6.28 42.01
C LYS A 626 19.47 5.52 41.26
N SER A 627 18.28 6.14 41.20
CA SER A 627 17.13 5.86 40.34
C SER A 627 16.20 4.69 40.71
N THR A 628 15.24 4.94 41.61
CA THR A 628 13.76 4.77 41.46
C THR A 628 13.11 4.86 42.85
N PRO A 629 11.94 5.54 43.01
CA PRO A 629 10.68 4.95 42.56
C PRO A 629 9.63 5.95 42.04
N LEU A 630 9.04 5.60 40.89
CA LEU A 630 7.60 5.78 40.64
C LEU A 630 7.13 4.64 39.73
N TYR A 631 7.21 3.41 40.25
CA TYR A 631 6.50 2.25 39.69
C TYR A 631 5.29 1.98 40.58
N CYS A 632 4.14 2.55 40.22
CA CYS A 632 2.85 2.09 40.73
C CYS A 632 1.82 2.20 39.60
N PHE A 633 2.01 1.36 38.58
CA PHE A 633 0.93 0.75 37.79
C PHE A 633 1.61 -0.39 37.00
N SER A 634 1.71 -1.53 37.67
CA SER A 634 2.31 -2.74 37.11
C SER A 634 1.28 -3.46 36.26
N ALA A 635 1.47 -3.41 34.94
CA ALA A 635 0.95 -4.41 34.00
C ALA A 635 1.93 -5.60 33.91
N HIS A 636 2.30 -6.20 35.05
CA HIS A 636 2.92 -7.54 35.07
C HIS A 636 1.83 -8.59 35.28
N ALA A 637 1.21 -9.01 34.18
CA ALA A 637 0.40 -10.23 34.17
C ALA A 637 0.35 -10.84 32.76
N LEU A 638 1.50 -11.07 32.11
CA LEU A 638 1.57 -11.99 30.96
C LEU A 638 3.00 -12.49 30.66
N ALA A 639 3.74 -12.90 31.69
CA ALA A 639 5.02 -13.60 31.52
C ALA A 639 4.92 -15.02 32.10
N MET A 640 4.16 -15.88 31.43
CA MET A 640 4.22 -17.32 31.66
C MET A 640 5.56 -17.81 31.07
N ARG A 641 6.58 -18.04 31.90
CA ARG A 641 7.85 -18.65 31.48
C ARG A 641 7.62 -20.13 31.19
N VAL A 642 7.24 -20.44 29.95
CA VAL A 642 7.16 -21.80 29.41
C VAL A 642 8.42 -22.07 28.58
N VAL A 643 9.60 -22.15 29.21
CA VAL A 643 10.85 -22.52 28.49
C VAL A 643 11.38 -23.81 29.10
N LEU A 644 11.60 -24.83 28.28
CA LEU A 644 12.13 -26.12 28.73
C LEU A 644 13.63 -25.97 29.10
N PRO A 645 14.07 -26.47 30.26
CA PRO A 645 15.48 -26.44 30.63
C PRO A 645 16.29 -27.39 29.72
N ASN A 646 17.29 -26.86 29.02
CA ASN A 646 18.16 -27.60 28.09
C ASN A 646 19.62 -27.62 28.59
N PRO A 647 20.02 -28.62 29.40
CA PRO A 647 21.33 -28.65 30.02
C PRO A 647 22.46 -28.85 28.99
N GLY A 648 23.59 -28.15 29.18
CA GLY A 648 24.77 -28.27 28.30
C GLY A 648 24.60 -27.64 26.92
N LEU A 649 23.65 -26.73 26.72
CA LEU A 649 23.49 -25.98 25.47
C LEU A 649 24.73 -25.14 25.14
N ASP A 650 25.25 -24.38 26.11
CA ASP A 650 26.40 -23.49 25.92
C ASP A 650 27.71 -24.22 25.56
N LEU A 651 27.82 -25.51 25.86
CA LEU A 651 28.97 -26.35 25.48
C LEU A 651 28.88 -26.88 24.04
N ARG A 652 27.69 -26.84 23.42
CA ARG A 652 27.42 -27.41 22.09
C ARG A 652 27.40 -26.37 20.98
N ILE A 653 27.10 -25.12 21.32
CA ILE A 653 27.03 -24.00 20.38
C ILE A 653 28.26 -23.10 20.55
N PRO A 654 28.74 -22.44 19.48
CA PRO A 654 29.82 -21.46 19.61
C PRO A 654 29.36 -20.25 20.45
N ASN A 655 30.23 -19.78 21.35
CA ASN A 655 30.03 -18.52 22.06
C ASN A 655 30.32 -17.33 21.14
N TYR A 656 29.97 -16.11 21.57
CA TYR A 656 30.16 -14.90 20.75
C TYR A 656 31.63 -14.64 20.40
N GLU A 657 32.54 -14.82 21.35
CA GLU A 657 33.99 -14.71 21.10
C GLU A 657 34.51 -15.77 20.12
N ASP A 658 33.99 -17.00 20.21
CA ASP A 658 34.37 -18.08 19.29
C ASP A 658 33.91 -17.77 17.86
N LEU A 659 32.74 -17.15 17.68
CA LEU A 659 32.25 -16.76 16.35
C LEU A 659 33.16 -15.70 15.71
N GLU A 660 33.56 -14.68 16.47
CA GLU A 660 34.47 -13.64 15.98
C GLU A 660 35.86 -14.20 15.66
N ARG A 661 36.37 -15.13 16.48
CA ARG A 661 37.63 -15.84 16.20
C ARG A 661 37.53 -16.70 14.95
N LEU A 662 36.47 -17.51 14.82
CA LEU A 662 36.24 -18.36 13.64
C LEU A 662 36.10 -17.55 12.35
N GLU A 663 35.58 -16.32 12.43
CA GLU A 663 35.49 -15.40 11.28
C GLU A 663 36.87 -14.83 10.91
N LYS A 664 37.68 -14.42 11.90
CA LYS A 664 39.03 -13.84 11.70
C LYS A 664 40.07 -14.87 11.28
N GLU A 665 40.06 -16.06 11.88
CA GLU A 665 41.03 -17.13 11.60
C GLU A 665 40.80 -17.78 10.24
N GLY A 666 39.69 -17.46 9.56
CA GLY A 666 39.49 -17.78 8.15
C GLY A 666 39.73 -19.25 7.81
N VAL A 667 39.26 -20.18 8.67
CA VAL A 667 39.58 -21.60 8.53
C VAL A 667 39.12 -22.14 7.17
N GLY A 668 40.11 -22.52 6.36
CA GLY A 668 40.03 -22.71 4.90
C GLY A 668 39.28 -23.93 4.37
N ASP A 669 38.20 -24.39 5.03
CA ASP A 669 37.45 -25.59 4.60
C ASP A 669 35.97 -25.34 4.24
N ARG A 670 35.45 -24.12 4.43
CA ARG A 670 34.04 -23.80 4.12
C ARG A 670 33.87 -22.80 2.98
N PRO A 671 32.91 -23.06 2.06
CA PRO A 671 32.60 -22.14 0.99
C PRO A 671 31.99 -20.84 1.54
N LYS A 672 32.27 -19.74 0.86
CA LYS A 672 31.73 -18.40 1.15
C LYS A 672 31.07 -17.86 -0.12
N TRP A 673 30.16 -16.92 0.05
CA TRP A 673 29.60 -16.16 -1.07
C TRP A 673 30.63 -15.18 -1.62
N ASP A 674 30.72 -15.04 -2.94
CA ASP A 674 31.62 -14.07 -3.59
C ASP A 674 31.16 -12.64 -3.29
N ASN A 675 29.84 -12.42 -3.29
CA ASN A 675 29.24 -11.13 -2.97
C ASN A 675 27.81 -11.30 -2.41
N LYS A 676 27.25 -10.21 -1.87
CA LYS A 676 25.90 -10.20 -1.29
C LYS A 676 24.79 -10.43 -2.34
N ALA A 677 24.98 -9.93 -3.55
CA ALA A 677 24.01 -10.08 -4.64
C ALA A 677 23.82 -11.56 -5.03
N GLN A 678 24.90 -12.34 -5.07
CA GLN A 678 24.89 -13.77 -5.34
C GLN A 678 24.05 -14.53 -4.31
N TYR A 679 24.20 -14.20 -3.02
CA TYR A 679 23.37 -14.77 -1.96
C TYR A 679 21.89 -14.44 -2.15
N ILE A 680 21.55 -13.16 -2.35
CA ILE A 680 20.16 -12.73 -2.51
C ILE A 680 19.53 -13.35 -3.76
N LEU A 681 20.22 -13.32 -4.91
CA LEU A 681 19.73 -13.92 -6.15
C LEU A 681 19.54 -15.44 -6.00
N THR A 682 20.39 -16.12 -5.23
CA THR A 682 20.24 -17.57 -4.97
C THR A 682 19.01 -17.84 -4.13
N CYS A 683 18.74 -17.03 -3.10
CA CYS A 683 17.53 -17.14 -2.30
C CYS A 683 16.28 -16.81 -3.14
N VAL A 684 16.34 -15.76 -3.97
CA VAL A 684 15.24 -15.38 -4.87
C VAL A 684 14.95 -16.49 -5.88
N GLY A 685 15.97 -17.10 -6.51
CA GLY A 685 15.78 -18.22 -7.42
C GLY A 685 15.27 -19.49 -6.73
N PHE A 686 15.62 -19.71 -5.46
CA PHE A 686 15.07 -20.83 -4.70
C PHE A 686 13.59 -20.63 -4.37
N CYS A 687 13.18 -19.44 -3.93
CA CYS A 687 11.78 -19.12 -3.62
C CYS A 687 10.92 -19.00 -4.90
N ILE A 688 11.50 -18.51 -6.00
CA ILE A 688 10.74 -18.24 -7.22
C ILE A 688 10.94 -19.36 -8.21
N GLY A 689 10.08 -20.36 -8.07
CA GLY A 689 10.04 -21.54 -8.94
C GLY A 689 8.82 -21.62 -9.84
N LEU A 690 8.68 -22.79 -10.46
CA LEU A 690 7.55 -23.15 -11.33
C LEU A 690 6.18 -22.97 -10.66
N GLY A 691 6.12 -23.16 -9.33
CA GLY A 691 4.91 -22.96 -8.54
C GLY A 691 4.32 -21.56 -8.65
N ASN A 692 5.13 -20.51 -8.76
CA ASN A 692 4.61 -19.14 -8.88
C ASN A 692 4.07 -18.82 -10.28
N VAL A 693 4.49 -19.56 -11.30
CA VAL A 693 4.09 -19.33 -12.70
C VAL A 693 2.84 -20.12 -13.08
N TRP A 694 2.65 -21.34 -12.57
CA TRP A 694 1.46 -22.14 -12.91
C TRP A 694 0.57 -22.56 -11.75
N ARG A 695 1.13 -22.85 -10.57
CA ARG A 695 0.32 -23.35 -9.44
C ARG A 695 -0.43 -22.19 -8.79
N PHE A 696 0.25 -21.07 -8.58
CA PHE A 696 -0.34 -19.88 -7.99
C PHE A 696 -1.49 -19.31 -8.85
N PRO A 697 -1.37 -19.11 -10.18
CA PRO A 697 -2.49 -18.63 -10.99
C PRO A 697 -3.67 -19.60 -11.04
N TYR A 698 -3.38 -20.91 -11.05
CA TYR A 698 -4.40 -21.96 -10.95
C TYR A 698 -5.17 -21.89 -9.63
N LEU A 699 -4.47 -21.79 -8.50
CA LEU A 699 -5.11 -21.64 -7.18
C LEU A 699 -5.92 -20.34 -7.07
N CYS A 700 -5.45 -19.25 -7.68
CA CYS A 700 -6.25 -18.05 -7.79
C CYS A 700 -7.55 -18.32 -8.57
N GLN A 701 -7.48 -19.10 -9.65
CA GLN A 701 -8.64 -19.37 -10.51
C GLN A 701 -9.69 -20.24 -9.79
N SER A 702 -9.23 -21.30 -9.11
CA SER A 702 -10.10 -22.26 -8.43
C SER A 702 -10.79 -21.70 -7.20
N HIS A 703 -10.20 -20.68 -6.56
CA HIS A 703 -10.68 -20.07 -5.32
C HIS A 703 -11.20 -18.64 -5.51
N GLY A 704 -11.87 -18.37 -6.63
CA GLY A 704 -12.63 -17.11 -6.82
C GLY A 704 -11.77 -15.90 -7.21
N GLY A 705 -10.70 -16.12 -7.98
CA GLY A 705 -9.84 -15.09 -8.54
C GLY A 705 -9.16 -14.25 -7.46
N GLY A 706 -9.59 -12.99 -7.36
CA GLY A 706 -9.02 -12.00 -6.43
C GLY A 706 -9.24 -12.35 -4.96
N ALA A 707 -10.21 -13.22 -4.66
CA ALA A 707 -10.46 -13.69 -3.29
C ALA A 707 -9.26 -14.44 -2.70
N PHE A 708 -8.59 -15.30 -3.48
CA PHE A 708 -7.41 -16.07 -3.04
C PHE A 708 -6.21 -15.19 -2.67
N LEU A 709 -6.06 -14.02 -3.33
CA LEU A 709 -4.95 -13.10 -3.07
C LEU A 709 -4.97 -12.55 -1.64
N ILE A 710 -6.16 -12.39 -1.04
CA ILE A 710 -6.32 -11.83 0.30
C ILE A 710 -5.73 -12.77 1.38
N PRO A 711 -6.17 -14.05 1.52
CA PRO A 711 -5.54 -15.00 2.42
C PRO A 711 -4.06 -15.19 2.16
N TYR A 712 -3.64 -15.27 0.89
CA TYR A 712 -2.24 -15.46 0.53
C TYR A 712 -1.34 -14.33 1.07
N LEU A 713 -1.70 -13.05 0.85
CA LEU A 713 -0.90 -11.92 1.32
C LEU A 713 -0.88 -11.80 2.85
N ILE A 714 -1.99 -12.13 3.51
CA ILE A 714 -2.07 -12.14 4.99
C ILE A 714 -1.12 -13.21 5.55
N LEU A 715 -1.20 -14.44 5.05
CA LEU A 715 -0.36 -15.55 5.50
C LEU A 715 1.12 -15.34 5.12
N LEU A 716 1.40 -14.72 3.98
CA LEU A 716 2.77 -14.35 3.57
C LEU A 716 3.46 -13.49 4.65
N VAL A 717 2.75 -12.52 5.23
CA VAL A 717 3.29 -11.60 6.24
C VAL A 717 3.23 -12.18 7.67
N LEU A 718 2.15 -12.88 8.03
CA LEU A 718 1.96 -13.39 9.40
C LEU A 718 2.69 -14.71 9.68
N GLU A 719 2.97 -15.48 8.64
CA GLU A 719 3.55 -16.82 8.75
C GLU A 719 4.85 -16.93 7.94
N GLY A 720 4.81 -16.64 6.64
CA GLY A 720 5.99 -16.76 5.77
C GLY A 720 7.18 -15.93 6.24
N MET A 721 6.97 -14.63 6.48
CA MET A 721 8.04 -13.71 6.88
C MET A 721 8.68 -14.05 8.24
N PRO A 722 7.92 -14.34 9.32
CA PRO A 722 8.49 -14.78 10.60
C PRO A 722 9.29 -16.07 10.53
N LEU A 723 8.81 -17.09 9.81
CA LEU A 723 9.53 -18.37 9.65
C LEU A 723 10.82 -18.17 8.83
N LEU A 724 10.75 -17.40 7.74
CA LEU A 724 11.91 -17.10 6.90
C LEU A 724 13.04 -16.42 7.69
N LEU A 725 12.69 -15.41 8.50
CA LEU A 725 13.66 -14.75 9.37
C LEU A 725 14.28 -15.72 10.38
N MET A 726 13.49 -16.65 10.90
CA MET A 726 13.94 -17.65 11.86
C MET A 726 14.99 -18.59 11.23
N GLU A 727 14.72 -19.12 10.04
CA GLU A 727 15.65 -19.98 9.29
C GLU A 727 16.96 -19.24 8.95
N PHE A 728 16.87 -17.99 8.48
CA PHE A 728 18.05 -17.19 8.17
C PHE A 728 18.90 -16.91 9.41
N ALA A 729 18.28 -16.45 10.51
CA ALA A 729 19.00 -16.11 11.73
C ALA A 729 19.64 -17.34 12.37
N ILE A 730 18.95 -18.49 12.43
CA ILE A 730 19.49 -19.69 13.08
C ILE A 730 20.64 -20.32 12.27
N GLY A 731 20.52 -20.33 10.93
CA GLY A 731 21.58 -20.80 10.03
C GLY A 731 22.85 -19.95 10.16
N GLN A 732 22.70 -18.63 10.16
CA GLN A 732 23.81 -17.68 10.30
C GLN A 732 24.46 -17.76 11.70
N ARG A 733 23.67 -17.88 12.77
CA ARG A 733 24.14 -17.93 14.17
C ARG A 733 24.89 -19.22 14.51
N LEU A 734 24.39 -20.37 14.06
CA LEU A 734 24.95 -21.67 14.40
C LEU A 734 25.98 -22.17 13.40
N ARG A 735 26.07 -21.55 12.21
CA ARG A 735 27.04 -21.90 11.16
C ARG A 735 26.99 -23.39 10.85
N LYS A 736 25.83 -23.99 10.61
CA LYS A 736 25.68 -25.39 10.21
C LYS A 736 24.53 -25.52 9.21
N GLY A 737 24.49 -26.63 8.48
CA GLY A 737 23.31 -26.99 7.68
C GLY A 737 22.14 -27.43 8.55
N SER A 738 21.01 -27.74 7.93
CA SER A 738 19.74 -28.04 8.63
C SER A 738 19.88 -29.11 9.75
N VAL A 739 20.39 -30.31 9.44
CA VAL A 739 20.58 -31.37 10.46
C VAL A 739 21.56 -30.93 11.56
N GLY A 740 22.65 -30.25 11.20
CA GLY A 740 23.63 -29.76 12.15
C GLY A 740 23.09 -28.71 13.12
N VAL A 741 22.19 -27.82 12.64
CA VAL A 741 21.50 -26.80 13.44
C VAL A 741 20.62 -27.45 14.51
N TRP A 742 19.70 -28.32 14.11
CA TRP A 742 18.74 -28.92 15.03
C TRP A 742 19.41 -29.83 16.06
N ARG A 743 20.45 -30.57 15.63
CA ARG A 743 21.28 -31.41 16.53
C ARG A 743 22.07 -30.58 17.56
N ALA A 744 22.50 -29.37 17.20
CA ALA A 744 23.23 -28.48 18.11
C ALA A 744 22.33 -27.90 19.19
N ILE A 745 21.10 -27.50 18.83
CA ILE A 745 20.08 -27.02 19.78
C ILE A 745 19.73 -28.13 20.77
N ASN A 746 19.31 -29.30 20.29
CA ASN A 746 19.04 -30.45 21.13
C ASN A 746 19.14 -31.76 20.32
N PRO A 747 19.86 -32.81 20.73
CA PRO A 747 20.07 -33.99 19.90
C PRO A 747 18.77 -34.77 19.67
N TYR A 748 17.75 -34.59 20.52
CA TYR A 748 16.41 -35.14 20.30
C TYR A 748 15.70 -34.53 19.08
N LEU A 749 16.05 -33.31 18.69
CA LEU A 749 15.43 -32.57 17.58
C LEU A 749 16.08 -32.86 16.22
N THR A 750 17.08 -33.74 16.15
CA THR A 750 17.76 -34.10 14.90
C THR A 750 16.77 -34.59 13.82
N GLY A 751 15.64 -35.17 14.23
CA GLY A 751 14.58 -35.63 13.33
C GLY A 751 13.92 -34.51 12.50
N ILE A 752 13.95 -33.25 12.95
CA ILE A 752 13.47 -32.09 12.16
C ILE A 752 14.28 -31.97 10.87
N GLY A 753 15.62 -31.93 10.98
CA GLY A 753 16.50 -31.82 9.82
C GLY A 753 16.48 -33.05 8.91
N VAL A 754 16.26 -34.25 9.46
CA VAL A 754 16.06 -35.47 8.65
C VAL A 754 14.74 -35.39 7.88
N GLY A 755 13.67 -34.88 8.50
CA GLY A 755 12.40 -34.59 7.83
C GLY A 755 12.60 -33.62 6.66
N SER A 756 13.25 -32.48 6.88
CA SER A 756 13.55 -31.48 5.83
C SER A 756 14.35 -32.07 4.66
N MET A 757 15.34 -32.91 4.96
CA MET A 757 16.15 -33.60 3.95
C MET A 757 15.30 -34.55 3.10
N LEU A 758 14.40 -35.34 3.72
CA LEU A 758 13.50 -36.24 3.00
C LEU A 758 12.54 -35.47 2.10
N VAL A 759 11.97 -34.37 2.59
CA VAL A 759 11.06 -33.54 1.77
C VAL A 759 11.80 -32.90 0.60
N SER A 760 12.97 -32.31 0.83
CA SER A 760 13.82 -31.75 -0.24
C SER A 760 14.15 -32.78 -1.33
N PHE A 761 14.42 -34.02 -0.93
CA PHE A 761 14.65 -35.12 -1.85
C PHE A 761 13.39 -35.47 -2.64
N LEU A 762 12.26 -35.74 -1.97
CA LEU A 762 10.99 -36.11 -2.62
C LEU A 762 10.51 -35.03 -3.59
N VAL A 763 10.60 -33.76 -3.21
CA VAL A 763 10.21 -32.65 -4.07
C VAL A 763 11.17 -32.50 -5.24
N GLY A 764 12.48 -32.64 -5.01
CA GLY A 764 13.49 -32.60 -6.06
C GLY A 764 13.30 -33.68 -7.15
N LEU A 765 12.79 -34.86 -6.77
CA LEU A 765 12.53 -35.96 -7.71
C LEU A 765 11.50 -35.59 -8.78
N TYR A 766 10.31 -35.14 -8.39
CA TYR A 766 9.27 -34.81 -9.38
C TYR A 766 9.53 -33.47 -10.07
N TYR A 767 10.13 -32.49 -9.40
CA TYR A 767 10.52 -31.22 -10.02
C TYR A 767 11.45 -31.43 -11.21
N ASN A 768 12.45 -32.30 -11.06
CA ASN A 768 13.37 -32.55 -12.17
C ASN A 768 12.69 -33.29 -13.33
N THR A 769 11.65 -34.09 -13.08
CA THR A 769 10.79 -34.65 -14.13
C THR A 769 10.02 -33.55 -14.88
N LEU A 770 9.51 -32.53 -14.19
CA LEU A 770 8.87 -31.39 -14.84
C LEU A 770 9.85 -30.63 -15.75
N ILE A 771 11.10 -30.47 -15.32
CA ILE A 771 12.17 -29.89 -16.15
C ILE A 771 12.45 -30.77 -17.38
N ALA A 772 12.42 -32.10 -17.24
CA ALA A 772 12.57 -33.00 -18.38
C ALA A 772 11.45 -32.80 -19.41
N TRP A 773 10.20 -32.61 -18.96
CA TRP A 773 9.09 -32.27 -19.86
C TRP A 773 9.27 -30.89 -20.51
N ILE A 774 9.72 -29.88 -19.76
CA ILE A 774 10.05 -28.56 -20.31
C ILE A 774 11.14 -28.66 -21.39
N MET A 775 12.19 -29.46 -21.15
CA MET A 775 13.26 -29.70 -22.14
C MET A 775 12.72 -30.37 -23.40
N TRP A 776 11.82 -31.34 -23.27
CA TRP A 776 11.17 -31.98 -24.42
C TRP A 776 10.43 -30.96 -25.30
N TYR A 777 9.65 -30.06 -24.71
CA TYR A 777 8.97 -29.00 -25.45
C TYR A 777 9.94 -27.97 -26.03
N LEU A 778 11.01 -27.62 -25.31
CA LEU A 778 12.04 -26.71 -25.79
C LEU A 778 12.73 -27.26 -27.06
N PHE A 779 13.11 -28.54 -27.07
CA PHE A 779 13.71 -29.17 -28.26
C PHE A 779 12.74 -29.23 -29.44
N ASN A 780 11.45 -29.42 -29.18
CA ASN A 780 10.41 -29.43 -30.21
C ASN A 780 9.99 -28.03 -30.70
N SER A 781 10.50 -26.95 -30.08
CA SER A 781 10.12 -25.57 -30.43
C SER A 781 10.87 -25.00 -31.65
N PHE A 782 11.98 -25.62 -32.07
CA PHE A 782 12.86 -25.09 -33.14
C PHE A 782 12.37 -25.42 -34.57
N GLN A 783 11.07 -25.57 -34.78
CA GLN A 783 10.47 -25.91 -36.07
C GLN A 783 9.18 -25.11 -36.33
N SER A 784 8.88 -24.87 -37.60
CA SER A 784 7.67 -24.18 -38.07
C SER A 784 7.02 -25.00 -39.19
N PRO A 785 5.77 -25.48 -39.03
CA PRO A 785 4.85 -25.27 -37.90
C PRO A 785 5.27 -26.01 -36.62
N LEU A 786 4.75 -25.57 -35.46
CA LEU A 786 4.94 -26.26 -34.17
C LEU A 786 4.25 -27.64 -34.17
N PRO A 787 4.80 -28.68 -33.51
CA PRO A 787 4.22 -30.03 -33.52
C PRO A 787 2.81 -30.15 -32.96
N TRP A 788 2.45 -29.28 -32.02
CA TRP A 788 1.12 -29.24 -31.39
C TRP A 788 0.15 -28.28 -32.10
N ALA A 789 0.51 -27.76 -33.27
CA ALA A 789 -0.36 -26.85 -34.02
C ALA A 789 -1.42 -27.58 -34.88
N GLN A 790 -1.20 -28.85 -35.25
CA GLN A 790 -2.07 -29.59 -36.17
C GLN A 790 -2.23 -31.05 -35.73
N CYS A 791 -3.40 -31.64 -36.03
CA CYS A 791 -3.63 -33.07 -35.80
C CYS A 791 -2.86 -33.93 -36.83
N PRO A 792 -2.25 -35.05 -36.41
CA PRO A 792 -1.71 -36.03 -37.33
C PRO A 792 -2.83 -36.74 -38.12
N LEU A 793 -2.48 -37.21 -39.31
CA LEU A 793 -3.34 -38.05 -40.14
C LEU A 793 -3.33 -39.51 -39.63
N ASN A 794 -4.43 -40.22 -39.86
CA ASN A 794 -4.52 -41.67 -39.64
C ASN A 794 -3.52 -42.43 -40.53
N ASP A 795 -3.22 -43.68 -40.17
CA ASP A 795 -2.32 -44.56 -40.93
C ASP A 795 -2.72 -44.71 -42.42
N ASN A 796 -4.02 -44.55 -42.71
CA ASN A 796 -4.58 -44.63 -44.07
C ASN A 796 -4.53 -43.31 -44.85
N GLY A 797 -4.10 -42.20 -44.24
CA GLY A 797 -3.96 -40.88 -44.87
C GLY A 797 -5.28 -40.18 -45.25
N THR A 798 -6.44 -40.76 -44.96
CA THR A 798 -7.75 -40.27 -45.43
C THR A 798 -8.46 -39.29 -44.48
N GLY A 799 -8.00 -39.17 -43.23
CA GLY A 799 -8.60 -38.30 -42.22
C GLY A 799 -7.71 -38.13 -41.00
N PHE A 800 -8.04 -37.17 -40.15
CA PHE A 800 -7.34 -36.94 -38.88
C PHE A 800 -7.66 -38.03 -37.85
N ILE A 801 -6.78 -38.19 -36.87
CA ILE A 801 -7.01 -39.11 -35.75
C ILE A 801 -8.28 -38.70 -34.98
N PRO A 802 -9.26 -39.62 -34.81
CA PRO A 802 -10.54 -39.29 -34.16
C PRO A 802 -10.37 -38.72 -32.74
N GLU A 803 -9.40 -39.24 -31.98
CA GLU A 803 -9.07 -38.76 -30.63
C GLU A 803 -8.58 -37.29 -30.65
N CYS A 804 -7.79 -36.90 -31.65
CA CYS A 804 -7.29 -35.54 -31.80
C CYS A 804 -8.39 -34.57 -32.24
N GLN A 805 -9.31 -35.02 -33.13
CA GLN A 805 -10.43 -34.20 -33.59
C GLN A 805 -11.47 -33.92 -32.51
N GLN A 806 -11.74 -34.90 -31.66
CA GLN A 806 -12.73 -34.78 -30.58
C GLN A 806 -12.21 -33.96 -29.38
N SER A 807 -10.89 -33.86 -29.21
CA SER A 807 -10.24 -33.09 -28.15
C SER A 807 -9.60 -31.81 -28.70
N SER A 808 -8.31 -31.60 -28.46
CA SER A 808 -7.54 -30.51 -29.06
C SER A 808 -6.17 -31.01 -29.51
N THR A 809 -5.55 -30.31 -30.47
CA THR A 809 -4.21 -30.66 -30.97
C THR A 809 -3.16 -30.67 -29.87
N VAL A 810 -3.32 -29.78 -28.88
CA VAL A 810 -2.40 -29.60 -27.77
C VAL A 810 -2.61 -30.67 -26.69
N ASP A 811 -3.87 -30.99 -26.35
CA ASP A 811 -4.19 -32.10 -25.42
C ASP A 811 -3.66 -33.43 -25.97
N TYR A 812 -3.87 -33.69 -27.26
CA TYR A 812 -3.34 -34.87 -27.93
C TYR A 812 -1.81 -34.91 -27.88
N PHE A 813 -1.13 -33.79 -28.14
CA PHE A 813 0.32 -33.73 -28.07
C PHE A 813 0.86 -33.98 -26.65
N PHE A 814 0.18 -33.48 -25.62
CA PHE A 814 0.59 -33.71 -24.23
C PHE A 814 0.31 -35.14 -23.77
N TYR A 815 -0.94 -35.60 -23.84
CA TYR A 815 -1.34 -36.90 -23.28
C TYR A 815 -0.90 -38.09 -24.13
N ARG A 816 -0.90 -38.00 -25.47
CA ARG A 816 -0.56 -39.12 -26.36
C ARG A 816 0.88 -39.10 -26.85
N VAL A 817 1.34 -37.97 -27.40
CA VAL A 817 2.68 -37.88 -28.01
C VAL A 817 3.78 -37.77 -26.97
N THR A 818 3.60 -36.92 -25.95
CA THR A 818 4.64 -36.66 -24.95
C THR A 818 4.65 -37.73 -23.85
N LEU A 819 3.50 -37.97 -23.23
CA LEU A 819 3.40 -38.85 -22.06
C LEU A 819 3.00 -40.29 -22.41
N SER A 820 2.28 -40.49 -23.53
CA SER A 820 1.66 -41.78 -23.89
C SER A 820 0.85 -42.36 -22.71
N SER A 821 -0.08 -41.55 -22.17
CA SER A 821 -0.73 -41.82 -20.89
C SER A 821 -1.65 -43.05 -20.90
N SER A 822 -1.57 -43.89 -19.87
CA SER A 822 -2.48 -45.03 -19.65
C SER A 822 -3.81 -44.59 -19.03
N THR A 823 -4.81 -45.47 -19.06
CA THR A 823 -6.15 -45.25 -18.50
C THR A 823 -6.23 -45.43 -16.98
N SER A 824 -5.16 -45.86 -16.32
CA SER A 824 -5.13 -46.06 -14.86
C SER A 824 -3.72 -45.97 -14.31
N ILE A 825 -3.58 -45.55 -13.06
CA ILE A 825 -2.30 -45.56 -12.34
C ILE A 825 -1.77 -46.99 -12.11
N ALA A 826 -2.67 -47.98 -12.04
CA ALA A 826 -2.32 -49.38 -11.87
C ALA A 826 -1.74 -50.02 -13.15
N ASP A 827 -2.06 -49.46 -14.31
CA ASP A 827 -1.57 -49.93 -15.60
C ASP A 827 -0.21 -49.29 -15.88
N SER A 828 0.83 -49.81 -15.23
CA SER A 828 2.21 -49.46 -15.55
C SER A 828 2.58 -50.12 -16.87
N GLY A 829 2.44 -49.38 -17.98
CA GLY A 829 3.04 -49.78 -19.25
C GLY A 829 4.58 -49.78 -19.17
N GLY A 830 5.25 -50.00 -20.30
CA GLY A 830 6.71 -49.88 -20.40
C GLY A 830 7.26 -48.47 -20.10
N ILE A 831 8.58 -48.32 -20.19
CA ILE A 831 9.26 -47.03 -20.01
C ILE A 831 9.27 -46.28 -21.34
N HIS A 832 8.84 -45.01 -21.32
CA HIS A 832 8.84 -44.15 -22.50
C HIS A 832 10.22 -43.52 -22.73
N TRP A 833 10.98 -44.09 -23.68
CA TRP A 833 12.38 -43.74 -23.95
C TRP A 833 12.66 -42.24 -24.20
N PRO A 834 11.83 -41.48 -24.94
CA PRO A 834 12.08 -40.05 -25.15
C PRO A 834 12.18 -39.26 -23.84
N ILE A 835 11.29 -39.55 -22.88
CA ILE A 835 11.28 -38.88 -21.57
C ILE A 835 12.50 -39.30 -20.74
N VAL A 836 12.96 -40.56 -20.84
CA VAL A 836 14.19 -41.01 -20.16
C VAL A 836 15.41 -40.23 -20.63
N VAL A 837 15.52 -39.96 -21.94
CA VAL A 837 16.62 -39.16 -22.49
C VAL A 837 16.60 -37.73 -21.96
N CYS A 838 15.42 -37.08 -21.97
CA CYS A 838 15.26 -35.74 -21.38
C CYS A 838 15.53 -35.73 -19.87
N LEU A 839 15.14 -36.78 -19.16
CA LEU A 839 15.39 -36.95 -17.72
C LEU A 839 16.88 -37.11 -17.42
N LEU A 840 17.61 -37.91 -18.22
CA LEU A 840 19.06 -38.04 -18.10
C LEU A 840 19.76 -36.70 -18.38
N ALA A 841 19.30 -35.97 -19.40
CA ALA A 841 19.83 -34.66 -19.74
C ALA A 841 19.61 -33.65 -18.59
N SER A 842 18.40 -33.57 -18.04
CA SER A 842 18.09 -32.67 -16.91
C SER A 842 18.94 -32.96 -15.67
N TRP A 843 19.04 -34.22 -15.24
CA TRP A 843 19.89 -34.62 -14.10
C TRP A 843 21.38 -34.35 -14.34
N SER A 844 21.85 -34.50 -15.59
CA SER A 844 23.22 -34.17 -15.98
C SER A 844 23.50 -32.67 -15.85
N VAL A 845 22.57 -31.81 -16.30
CA VAL A 845 22.70 -30.36 -16.15
C VAL A 845 22.71 -29.96 -14.68
N VAL A 846 21.80 -30.49 -13.87
CA VAL A 846 21.75 -30.23 -12.42
C VAL A 846 23.05 -30.65 -11.73
N ALA A 847 23.57 -31.83 -12.07
CA ALA A 847 24.84 -32.32 -11.52
C ALA A 847 26.02 -31.42 -11.89
N ILE A 848 26.09 -30.93 -13.13
CA ILE A 848 27.15 -30.00 -13.58
C ILE A 848 27.06 -28.67 -12.83
N CYS A 849 25.87 -28.09 -12.70
CA CYS A 849 25.69 -26.81 -12.02
C CYS A 849 25.99 -26.90 -10.51
N CYS A 850 25.67 -28.01 -9.86
CA CYS A 850 25.85 -28.22 -8.42
C CYS A 850 27.17 -28.91 -8.03
N ILE A 851 28.05 -29.21 -8.99
CA ILE A 851 29.21 -30.10 -8.78
C ILE A 851 30.11 -29.69 -7.58
N ARG A 852 30.37 -28.39 -7.40
CA ARG A 852 31.13 -27.84 -6.26
C ARG A 852 30.26 -27.02 -5.30
N GLY A 853 28.99 -27.41 -5.19
CA GLY A 853 28.01 -26.74 -4.34
C GLY A 853 27.83 -25.27 -4.73
N ILE A 854 27.98 -24.37 -3.75
CA ILE A 854 27.71 -22.93 -3.92
C ILE A 854 28.69 -22.22 -4.86
N SER A 855 29.94 -22.67 -4.95
CA SER A 855 30.95 -22.02 -5.79
C SER A 855 30.61 -22.07 -7.30
N THR A 856 29.86 -23.10 -7.73
CA THR A 856 29.40 -23.26 -9.11
C THR A 856 27.95 -22.82 -9.27
N SER A 857 27.05 -23.26 -8.37
CA SER A 857 25.62 -22.90 -8.45
C SER A 857 25.41 -21.40 -8.32
N GLY A 858 26.15 -20.71 -7.44
CA GLY A 858 26.06 -19.27 -7.29
C GLY A 858 26.43 -18.47 -8.55
N LYS A 859 27.23 -19.04 -9.47
CA LYS A 859 27.52 -18.40 -10.78
C LYS A 859 26.40 -18.66 -11.78
N ALA A 860 25.85 -19.88 -11.79
CA ALA A 860 24.71 -20.24 -12.63
C ALA A 860 23.43 -19.46 -12.28
N VAL A 861 23.27 -19.09 -11.00
CA VAL A 861 22.14 -18.30 -10.49
C VAL A 861 22.00 -16.94 -11.17
N TYR A 862 23.09 -16.26 -11.54
CA TYR A 862 22.98 -14.95 -12.20
C TYR A 862 22.15 -15.01 -13.49
N ILE A 863 22.34 -16.05 -14.29
CA ILE A 863 21.57 -16.23 -15.53
C ILE A 863 20.18 -16.75 -15.21
N THR A 864 20.11 -17.78 -14.37
CA THR A 864 18.88 -18.53 -14.12
C THR A 864 17.85 -17.76 -13.28
N ALA A 865 18.28 -16.79 -12.46
CA ALA A 865 17.38 -15.91 -11.71
C ALA A 865 16.99 -14.65 -12.49
N ILE A 866 17.86 -14.08 -13.33
CA ILE A 866 17.58 -12.82 -14.05
C ILE A 866 16.74 -13.05 -15.31
N LEU A 867 17.06 -14.09 -16.09
CA LEU A 867 16.39 -14.36 -17.37
C LEU A 867 14.86 -14.49 -17.22
N PRO A 868 14.32 -15.19 -16.20
CA PRO A 868 12.88 -15.31 -16.05
C PRO A 868 12.16 -13.97 -15.88
N TYR A 869 12.74 -13.03 -15.15
CA TYR A 869 12.13 -11.69 -14.98
C TYR A 869 12.07 -10.91 -16.30
N VAL A 870 13.14 -10.99 -17.10
CA VAL A 870 13.19 -10.35 -18.42
C VAL A 870 12.12 -10.95 -19.33
N VAL A 871 12.01 -12.28 -19.36
CA VAL A 871 11.02 -12.97 -20.19
C VAL A 871 9.59 -12.68 -19.73
N LEU A 872 9.32 -12.68 -18.42
CA LEU A 872 8.00 -12.30 -17.88
C LEU A 872 7.61 -10.87 -18.27
N ALA A 873 8.55 -9.92 -18.28
CA ALA A 873 8.29 -8.54 -18.76
C ALA A 873 7.95 -8.48 -20.24
N ILE A 874 8.64 -9.25 -21.08
CA ILE A 874 8.32 -9.36 -22.51
C ILE A 874 6.92 -9.95 -22.70
N PHE A 875 6.59 -11.02 -21.95
CA PHE A 875 5.26 -11.63 -21.99
C PHE A 875 4.16 -10.74 -21.44
N LEU A 876 4.43 -9.88 -20.44
CA LEU A 876 3.45 -8.91 -19.96
C LEU A 876 3.09 -7.89 -21.04
N ILE A 877 4.10 -7.26 -21.65
CA ILE A 877 3.89 -6.27 -22.72
C ILE A 877 3.13 -6.94 -23.87
N ARG A 878 3.56 -8.14 -24.28
CA ARG A 878 2.86 -8.86 -25.35
C ARG A 878 1.44 -9.24 -24.94
N GLY A 879 1.24 -9.78 -23.75
CA GLY A 879 -0.04 -10.20 -23.22
C GLY A 879 -1.05 -9.07 -23.19
N LEU A 880 -0.65 -7.88 -22.71
CA LEU A 880 -1.51 -6.69 -22.70
C LEU A 880 -1.92 -6.19 -24.08
N THR A 881 -1.14 -6.48 -25.13
CA THR A 881 -1.50 -6.13 -26.53
C THR A 881 -2.46 -7.12 -27.19
N LEU A 882 -2.73 -8.26 -26.57
CA LEU A 882 -3.64 -9.27 -27.11
C LEU A 882 -5.11 -8.93 -26.79
N LYS A 883 -6.01 -9.28 -27.71
CA LYS A 883 -7.46 -9.11 -27.53
C LYS A 883 -7.94 -9.90 -26.31
N GLY A 884 -8.77 -9.32 -25.46
CA GLY A 884 -9.32 -10.00 -24.29
C GLY A 884 -8.41 -10.08 -23.06
N ALA A 885 -7.23 -9.46 -23.10
CA ALA A 885 -6.29 -9.44 -21.97
C ALA A 885 -6.89 -8.77 -20.72
N LEU A 886 -7.63 -7.66 -20.90
CA LEU A 886 -8.28 -6.94 -19.81
C LEU A 886 -9.35 -7.79 -19.12
N SER A 887 -10.13 -8.58 -19.85
CA SER A 887 -11.15 -9.47 -19.27
C SER A 887 -10.54 -10.52 -18.34
N GLY A 888 -9.34 -11.03 -18.69
CA GLY A 888 -8.60 -11.94 -17.81
C GLY A 888 -8.08 -11.26 -16.54
N LEU A 889 -7.58 -10.03 -16.64
CA LEU A 889 -7.13 -9.25 -15.49
C LEU A 889 -8.30 -8.83 -14.58
N GLU A 890 -9.43 -8.46 -15.16
CA GLU A 890 -10.66 -8.15 -14.43
C GLU A 890 -11.11 -9.37 -13.63
N PHE A 891 -11.10 -10.56 -14.23
CA PHE A 891 -11.40 -11.80 -13.52
C PHE A 891 -10.40 -12.10 -12.39
N LEU A 892 -9.11 -11.80 -12.58
CA LEU A 892 -8.09 -11.97 -11.52
C LEU A 892 -8.31 -11.03 -10.33
N PHE A 893 -8.75 -9.79 -10.55
CA PHE A 893 -8.87 -8.78 -9.48
C PHE A 893 -10.28 -8.60 -8.93
N THR A 894 -11.29 -9.27 -9.48
CA THR A 894 -12.65 -9.26 -8.94
C THR A 894 -12.80 -10.36 -7.89
N PRO A 895 -12.95 -10.04 -6.59
CA PRO A 895 -13.00 -11.05 -5.54
C PRO A 895 -14.41 -11.65 -5.38
N ASP A 896 -14.52 -12.97 -5.41
CA ASP A 896 -15.72 -13.67 -4.91
C ASP A 896 -15.62 -13.86 -3.39
N VAL A 897 -16.36 -13.03 -2.65
CA VAL A 897 -16.34 -13.02 -1.17
C VAL A 897 -16.83 -14.34 -0.57
N ASN A 898 -17.61 -15.14 -1.31
CA ASN A 898 -18.11 -16.42 -0.81
C ASN A 898 -16.99 -17.45 -0.64
N GLU A 899 -15.95 -17.40 -1.46
CA GLU A 899 -14.81 -18.31 -1.37
C GLU A 899 -14.00 -18.06 -0.09
N LEU A 900 -13.95 -16.83 0.43
CA LEU A 900 -13.24 -16.51 1.68
C LEU A 900 -13.80 -17.23 2.91
N MET A 901 -15.06 -17.69 2.86
CA MET A 901 -15.69 -18.46 3.93
C MET A 901 -15.29 -19.94 3.90
N LYS A 902 -14.69 -20.44 2.80
CA LYS A 902 -14.30 -21.85 2.69
C LYS A 902 -12.95 -22.10 3.36
N PRO A 903 -12.83 -23.15 4.20
CA PRO A 903 -11.57 -23.47 4.88
C PRO A 903 -10.48 -23.96 3.90
N THR A 904 -10.87 -24.54 2.76
CA THR A 904 -9.96 -25.01 1.71
C THR A 904 -9.15 -23.87 1.10
N THR A 905 -9.74 -22.69 0.92
CA THR A 905 -9.06 -21.51 0.38
C THR A 905 -7.92 -21.04 1.28
N TRP A 906 -8.14 -21.02 2.60
CA TRP A 906 -7.10 -20.65 3.57
C TRP A 906 -5.99 -21.71 3.69
N LEU A 907 -6.37 -22.98 3.58
CA LEU A 907 -5.43 -24.10 3.58
C LEU A 907 -4.48 -24.04 2.38
N ASP A 908 -5.03 -23.88 1.17
CA ASP A 908 -4.22 -23.84 -0.05
C ASP A 908 -3.36 -22.58 -0.11
N ALA A 909 -3.87 -21.44 0.38
CA ALA A 909 -3.09 -20.22 0.53
C ALA A 909 -1.89 -20.41 1.48
N GLY A 910 -2.10 -21.02 2.64
CA GLY A 910 -1.03 -21.28 3.61
C GLY A 910 0.01 -22.27 3.09
N ALA A 911 -0.44 -23.39 2.53
CA ALA A 911 0.46 -24.36 1.90
C ALA A 911 1.28 -23.71 0.76
N GLN A 912 0.65 -22.86 -0.04
CA GLN A 912 1.33 -22.11 -1.09
C GLN A 912 2.37 -21.12 -0.54
N VAL A 913 2.17 -20.51 0.63
CA VAL A 913 3.19 -19.65 1.28
C VAL A 913 4.44 -20.46 1.67
N PHE A 914 4.28 -21.63 2.29
CA PHE A 914 5.42 -22.51 2.61
C PHE A 914 6.17 -22.93 1.36
N TYR A 915 5.42 -23.26 0.31
CA TYR A 915 5.97 -23.71 -0.95
C TYR A 915 6.68 -22.59 -1.71
N SER A 916 6.09 -21.39 -1.80
CA SER A 916 6.66 -20.21 -2.46
C SER A 916 7.93 -19.69 -1.78
N PHE A 917 8.12 -19.93 -0.48
CA PHE A 917 9.38 -19.58 0.18
C PHE A 917 10.39 -20.74 0.22
N GLY A 918 9.94 -21.99 0.10
CA GLY A 918 10.78 -23.16 0.37
C GLY A 918 11.10 -23.32 1.86
N LEU A 919 10.18 -22.91 2.73
CA LEU A 919 10.32 -23.03 4.19
C LEU A 919 10.23 -24.49 4.61
N ALA A 920 11.00 -24.88 5.64
CA ALA A 920 11.12 -26.24 6.16
C ALA A 920 11.83 -27.25 5.22
N TRP A 921 12.38 -26.80 4.09
CA TRP A 921 13.16 -27.65 3.17
C TRP A 921 14.61 -27.79 3.65
N GLY A 922 15.09 -26.84 4.46
CA GLY A 922 16.45 -26.82 5.02
C GLY A 922 17.53 -26.23 4.10
N GLY A 923 17.19 -25.91 2.84
CA GLY A 923 18.09 -25.24 1.90
C GLY A 923 18.46 -23.80 2.32
N LEU A 924 17.47 -23.02 2.75
CA LEU A 924 17.68 -21.63 3.20
C LEU A 924 18.56 -21.53 4.46
N ILE A 925 18.41 -22.45 5.40
CA ILE A 925 19.29 -22.57 6.59
C ILE A 925 20.73 -22.77 6.15
N SER A 926 20.96 -23.68 5.19
CA SER A 926 22.29 -23.94 4.64
C SER A 926 22.85 -22.70 3.93
N PHE A 927 22.08 -22.05 3.04
CA PHE A 927 22.50 -20.83 2.34
C PHE A 927 22.89 -19.68 3.29
N SER A 928 22.10 -19.46 4.34
CA SER A 928 22.37 -18.42 5.33
C SER A 928 23.61 -18.71 6.17
N SER A 929 23.93 -19.99 6.41
CA SER A 929 25.10 -20.39 7.23
C SER A 929 26.46 -19.93 6.66
N TYR A 930 26.51 -19.68 5.35
CA TYR A 930 27.70 -19.21 4.64
C TYR A 930 27.90 -17.68 4.71
N ASN A 931 26.90 -16.91 5.14
CA ASN A 931 27.01 -15.45 5.29
C ASN A 931 27.92 -15.04 6.46
N PRO A 932 28.57 -13.87 6.44
CA PRO A 932 29.30 -13.31 7.60
C PRO A 932 28.46 -13.24 8.89
N VAL A 933 29.10 -13.19 10.07
CA VAL A 933 28.37 -13.23 11.35
C VAL A 933 27.53 -11.97 11.52
N HIS A 934 28.08 -10.82 11.12
CA HIS A 934 27.42 -9.51 11.17
C HIS A 934 26.64 -9.16 9.90
N ASN A 935 26.05 -10.17 9.23
CA ASN A 935 25.14 -9.93 8.11
C ASN A 935 23.72 -9.60 8.60
N ASN A 936 23.05 -8.64 7.95
CA ASN A 936 21.71 -8.21 8.33
C ASN A 936 20.62 -9.16 7.79
N CYS A 937 20.44 -10.29 8.47
CA CYS A 937 19.43 -11.29 8.12
C CYS A 937 17.98 -10.78 8.18
N LEU A 938 17.70 -9.77 9.03
CA LEU A 938 16.38 -9.14 9.12
C LEU A 938 16.02 -8.43 7.81
N LYS A 939 16.93 -7.61 7.29
CA LYS A 939 16.74 -6.91 6.02
C LYS A 939 16.59 -7.90 4.86
N ASP A 940 17.37 -8.98 4.86
CA ASP A 940 17.31 -10.01 3.83
C ASP A 940 15.94 -10.71 3.79
N ALA A 941 15.39 -11.08 4.96
CA ALA A 941 14.08 -11.74 5.06
C ALA A 941 12.94 -10.85 4.56
N VAL A 942 12.96 -9.55 4.92
CA VAL A 942 11.94 -8.58 4.46
C VAL A 942 12.03 -8.35 2.95
N ILE A 943 13.24 -8.16 2.41
CA ILE A 943 13.44 -8.00 0.96
C ILE A 943 12.90 -9.21 0.21
N LEU A 944 13.27 -10.42 0.65
CA LEU A 944 12.84 -11.65 -0.01
C LEU A 944 11.32 -11.84 0.06
N THR A 945 10.69 -11.48 1.18
CA THR A 945 9.23 -11.52 1.31
C THR A 945 8.53 -10.59 0.32
N VAL A 946 8.99 -9.34 0.21
CA VAL A 946 8.41 -8.35 -0.71
C VAL A 946 8.61 -8.80 -2.16
N VAL A 947 9.81 -9.26 -2.51
CA VAL A 947 10.11 -9.74 -3.87
C VAL A 947 9.24 -10.95 -4.22
N THR A 948 9.15 -11.96 -3.35
CA THR A 948 8.32 -13.15 -3.62
C THR A 948 6.85 -12.79 -3.78
N GLY A 949 6.28 -11.97 -2.89
CA GLY A 949 4.89 -11.55 -2.97
C GLY A 949 4.56 -10.77 -4.24
N LEU A 950 5.41 -9.80 -4.61
CA LEU A 950 5.25 -9.03 -5.85
C LEU A 950 5.41 -9.91 -7.09
N THR A 951 6.38 -10.83 -7.09
CA THR A 951 6.60 -11.71 -8.24
C THR A 951 5.45 -12.70 -8.45
N SER A 952 4.82 -13.21 -7.39
CA SER A 952 3.62 -14.06 -7.51
C SER A 952 2.45 -13.32 -8.17
N VAL A 953 2.15 -12.09 -7.73
CA VAL A 953 1.09 -11.26 -8.33
C VAL A 953 1.44 -10.87 -9.78
N TYR A 954 2.72 -10.57 -10.04
CA TYR A 954 3.21 -10.24 -11.36
C TYR A 954 3.10 -11.42 -12.34
N ALA A 955 3.53 -12.62 -11.93
CA ALA A 955 3.40 -13.84 -12.72
C ALA A 955 1.93 -14.23 -12.96
N ALA A 956 1.06 -14.04 -11.96
CA ALA A 956 -0.38 -14.18 -12.13
C ALA A 956 -0.93 -13.21 -13.16
N SER A 957 -0.57 -11.93 -13.09
CA SER A 957 -1.03 -10.92 -14.07
C SER A 957 -0.64 -11.31 -15.50
N VAL A 958 0.60 -11.72 -15.74
CA VAL A 958 1.05 -12.22 -17.05
C VAL A 958 0.21 -13.41 -17.51
N THR A 959 0.00 -14.38 -16.63
CA THR A 959 -0.75 -15.60 -16.93
C THR A 959 -2.21 -15.31 -17.27
N TYR A 960 -2.86 -14.43 -16.52
CA TYR A 960 -4.27 -14.09 -16.73
C TYR A 960 -4.50 -13.25 -17.99
N THR A 961 -3.53 -12.45 -18.44
CA THR A 961 -3.64 -11.81 -19.78
C THR A 961 -3.71 -12.84 -20.90
N ILE A 962 -2.98 -13.95 -20.78
CA ILE A 962 -2.98 -15.03 -21.78
C ILE A 962 -4.22 -15.91 -21.65
N ILE A 963 -4.69 -16.20 -20.43
CA ILE A 963 -5.97 -16.89 -20.20
C ILE A 963 -7.13 -16.06 -20.80
N GLY A 964 -7.13 -14.74 -20.60
CA GLY A 964 -8.13 -13.84 -21.16
C GLY A 964 -8.16 -13.84 -22.70
N PHE A 965 -6.98 -13.82 -23.32
CA PHE A 965 -6.85 -13.98 -24.77
C PHE A 965 -7.42 -15.33 -25.26
N ARG A 966 -7.01 -16.44 -24.65
CA ARG A 966 -7.50 -17.77 -25.00
C ARG A 966 -9.03 -17.90 -24.85
N ALA A 967 -9.58 -17.40 -23.74
CA ALA A 967 -11.01 -17.46 -23.47
C ALA A 967 -11.81 -16.63 -24.49
N THR A 968 -11.34 -15.44 -24.83
CA THR A 968 -11.98 -14.56 -25.82
C THR A 968 -11.95 -15.19 -27.21
N GLU A 969 -10.82 -15.79 -27.59
CA GLU A 969 -10.69 -16.53 -28.84
C GLU A 969 -11.66 -17.73 -28.94
N ARG A 970 -11.81 -18.50 -27.86
CA ARG A 970 -12.77 -19.61 -27.81
C ARG A 970 -14.21 -19.12 -27.87
N TYR A 971 -14.50 -18.00 -27.20
CA TYR A 971 -15.81 -17.35 -27.24
C TYR A 971 -16.17 -16.88 -28.65
N ASP A 972 -15.25 -16.20 -29.34
CA ASP A 972 -15.45 -15.73 -30.71
C ASP A 972 -15.66 -16.89 -31.70
N THR A 973 -14.91 -17.99 -31.53
CA THR A 973 -15.07 -19.20 -32.36
C THR A 973 -16.44 -19.85 -32.12
N CYS A 974 -16.85 -19.99 -30.85
CA CYS A 974 -18.14 -20.55 -30.46
C CYS A 974 -19.32 -19.74 -31.05
N ILE A 975 -19.26 -18.41 -30.99
CA ILE A 975 -20.28 -17.55 -31.58
C ILE A 975 -20.27 -17.66 -33.10
N SER A 976 -19.10 -17.68 -33.73
CA SER A 976 -18.99 -17.81 -35.20
C SER A 976 -19.58 -19.13 -35.70
N ASP A 977 -19.35 -20.24 -35.01
CA ASP A 977 -19.94 -21.54 -35.34
C ASP A 977 -21.48 -21.51 -35.23
N ASN A 978 -22.01 -20.90 -34.16
CA ASN A 978 -23.46 -20.72 -33.99
C ASN A 978 -24.05 -19.82 -35.08
N ILE A 979 -23.37 -18.74 -35.46
CA ILE A 979 -23.79 -17.86 -36.56
C ILE A 979 -23.82 -18.63 -37.88
N MET A 980 -22.77 -19.37 -38.21
CA MET A 980 -22.73 -20.17 -39.45
C MET A 980 -23.82 -21.24 -39.48
N MET A 981 -24.13 -21.87 -38.34
CA MET A 981 -25.24 -22.82 -38.25
C MET A 981 -26.59 -22.15 -38.54
N LEU A 982 -26.82 -20.94 -37.99
CA LEU A 982 -28.05 -20.18 -38.25
C LEU A 982 -28.13 -19.70 -39.70
N LEU A 983 -27.05 -19.16 -40.26
CA LEU A 983 -27.00 -18.71 -41.65
C LEU A 983 -27.31 -19.86 -42.63
N ASN A 984 -26.69 -21.03 -42.42
CA ASN A 984 -26.90 -22.21 -43.27
C ASN A 984 -28.29 -22.85 -43.11
N THR A 985 -28.91 -22.74 -41.93
CA THR A 985 -30.24 -23.33 -41.69
C THR A 985 -31.36 -22.45 -42.24
N PHE A 986 -31.18 -21.13 -42.19
CA PHE A 986 -32.17 -20.15 -42.63
C PHE A 986 -31.87 -19.53 -44.01
N ASP A 987 -30.83 -20.00 -44.71
CA ASP A 987 -30.36 -19.49 -46.02
C ASP A 987 -30.21 -17.95 -46.04
N LEU A 988 -29.62 -17.39 -44.99
CA LEU A 988 -29.43 -15.95 -44.84
C LEU A 988 -28.09 -15.50 -45.46
N PRO A 989 -27.98 -14.24 -45.95
CA PRO A 989 -26.71 -13.69 -46.42
C PRO A 989 -25.64 -13.67 -45.33
N GLU A 990 -24.37 -13.92 -45.67
CA GLU A 990 -23.25 -14.03 -44.71
C GLU A 990 -23.09 -12.80 -43.78
N ASP A 991 -23.46 -11.59 -44.25
CA ASP A 991 -23.35 -10.35 -43.49
C ASP A 991 -24.57 -10.03 -42.61
N SER A 992 -25.63 -10.84 -42.65
CA SER A 992 -26.90 -10.54 -41.97
C SER A 992 -26.81 -10.67 -40.44
N ILE A 993 -26.05 -11.65 -39.95
CA ILE A 993 -25.84 -11.91 -38.53
C ILE A 993 -24.36 -11.72 -38.20
N THR A 994 -24.07 -10.78 -37.31
CA THR A 994 -22.74 -10.46 -36.79
C THR A 994 -22.69 -10.71 -35.28
N ALA A 995 -21.49 -10.77 -34.70
CA ALA A 995 -21.34 -10.96 -33.25
C ALA A 995 -22.06 -9.87 -32.41
N SER A 996 -22.25 -8.67 -32.96
CA SER A 996 -22.92 -7.55 -32.27
C SER A 996 -24.44 -7.65 -32.24
N ASN A 997 -25.05 -8.30 -33.24
CA ASN A 997 -26.51 -8.43 -33.38
C ASN A 997 -27.00 -9.87 -33.09
N TYR A 998 -26.10 -10.79 -32.75
CA TYR A 998 -26.38 -12.21 -32.53
C TYR A 998 -27.51 -12.47 -31.53
N GLU A 999 -27.48 -11.87 -30.33
CA GLU A 999 -28.53 -12.09 -29.32
C GLU A 999 -29.91 -11.59 -29.79
N GLN A 1000 -29.95 -10.45 -30.48
CA GLN A 1000 -31.18 -9.91 -31.04
C GLN A 1000 -31.70 -10.78 -32.20
N ALA A 1001 -30.80 -11.25 -33.07
CA ALA A 1001 -31.13 -12.13 -34.18
C ALA A 1001 -31.67 -13.47 -33.67
N VAL A 1002 -31.01 -14.10 -32.69
CA VAL A 1002 -31.47 -15.35 -32.04
C VAL A 1002 -32.85 -15.16 -31.41
N ASN A 1003 -33.09 -14.07 -30.67
CA ASN A 1003 -34.39 -13.79 -30.08
C ASN A 1003 -35.48 -13.57 -31.15
N SER A 1004 -35.16 -12.87 -32.24
CA SER A 1004 -36.09 -12.65 -33.35
C SER A 1004 -36.44 -13.95 -34.08
N LEU A 1005 -35.45 -14.82 -34.34
CA LEU A 1005 -35.62 -16.12 -35.00
C LEU A 1005 -36.39 -17.10 -34.11
N ASN A 1006 -36.11 -17.10 -32.80
CA ASN A 1006 -36.82 -17.91 -31.82
C ASN A 1006 -38.29 -17.49 -31.70
N SER A 1007 -38.58 -16.19 -31.77
CA SER A 1007 -39.97 -15.69 -31.79
C SER A 1007 -40.71 -16.01 -33.09
N SER A 1008 -39.97 -16.12 -34.20
CA SER A 1008 -40.55 -16.35 -35.54
C SER A 1008 -40.80 -17.84 -35.82
N ASN A 1009 -39.83 -18.70 -35.49
CA ASN A 1009 -39.84 -20.13 -35.78
C ASN A 1009 -39.30 -20.96 -34.59
N PRO A 1010 -40.06 -21.08 -33.49
CA PRO A 1010 -39.59 -21.71 -32.25
C PRO A 1010 -39.25 -23.20 -32.43
N ASP A 1011 -40.01 -23.93 -33.25
CA ASP A 1011 -39.82 -25.39 -33.45
C ASP A 1011 -38.51 -25.73 -34.19
N ILE A 1012 -38.07 -24.85 -35.11
CA ILE A 1012 -36.82 -25.03 -35.87
C ILE A 1012 -35.63 -24.68 -34.98
N VAL A 1013 -35.74 -23.61 -34.19
CA VAL A 1013 -34.69 -23.19 -33.26
C VAL A 1013 -34.50 -24.19 -32.12
N LEU A 1014 -35.57 -24.83 -31.64
CA LEU A 1014 -35.48 -25.92 -30.65
C LEU A 1014 -34.83 -27.19 -31.20
N GLY A 1015 -34.87 -27.40 -32.52
CA GLY A 1015 -34.21 -28.51 -33.20
C GLY A 1015 -32.73 -28.27 -33.51
N LEU A 1016 -32.23 -27.04 -33.30
CA LEU A 1016 -30.83 -26.67 -33.50
C LEU A 1016 -30.03 -26.83 -32.20
N ASP A 1017 -28.91 -27.54 -32.26
CA ASP A 1017 -27.98 -27.70 -31.12
C ASP A 1017 -27.08 -26.46 -30.97
N ILE A 1018 -27.68 -25.34 -30.57
CA ILE A 1018 -26.97 -24.08 -30.34
C ILE A 1018 -26.12 -24.21 -29.07
N ARG A 1019 -24.79 -24.02 -29.20
CA ARG A 1019 -23.87 -24.12 -28.07
C ARG A 1019 -23.96 -22.87 -27.18
N PRO A 1020 -24.16 -22.99 -25.86
CA PRO A 1020 -24.13 -21.83 -24.96
C PRO A 1020 -22.69 -21.31 -24.82
N CYS A 1021 -22.41 -20.13 -25.37
CA CYS A 1021 -21.10 -19.48 -25.27
C CYS A 1021 -21.12 -18.48 -24.09
N ASP A 1022 -20.46 -18.82 -22.98
CA ASP A 1022 -20.32 -17.92 -21.81
C ASP A 1022 -18.84 -17.65 -21.53
N LEU A 1023 -18.44 -16.37 -21.66
CA LEU A 1023 -17.06 -15.95 -21.43
C LEU A 1023 -16.61 -16.17 -19.98
N LYS A 1024 -17.48 -15.98 -18.98
CA LYS A 1024 -17.11 -16.21 -17.56
C LYS A 1024 -16.86 -17.68 -17.30
N LYS A 1025 -17.65 -18.56 -17.91
CA LYS A 1025 -17.44 -20.00 -17.84
C LYS A 1025 -16.10 -20.38 -18.46
N LEU A 1026 -15.78 -19.88 -19.65
CA LEU A 1026 -14.50 -20.13 -20.32
C LEU A 1026 -13.29 -19.56 -19.54
N LEU A 1027 -13.46 -18.44 -18.84
CA LEU A 1027 -12.46 -17.89 -17.93
C LEU A 1027 -12.31 -18.71 -16.65
N SER A 1028 -13.35 -19.42 -16.20
CA SER A 1028 -13.31 -20.31 -15.05
C SER A 1028 -12.81 -21.73 -15.37
N GLU A 1029 -12.74 -22.10 -16.65
CA GLU A 1029 -12.20 -23.39 -17.13
C GLU A 1029 -10.67 -23.42 -16.97
N GLY A 1030 -10.23 -23.61 -15.73
CA GLY A 1030 -8.84 -23.82 -15.36
C GLY A 1030 -8.37 -25.24 -15.67
N VAL A 1031 -7.09 -25.37 -16.00
CA VAL A 1031 -6.42 -26.67 -16.14
C VAL A 1031 -5.48 -26.83 -14.95
N GLU A 1032 -5.63 -27.93 -14.20
CA GLU A 1032 -4.84 -28.17 -12.99
C GLU A 1032 -3.34 -28.30 -13.28
N GLY A 1033 -2.53 -27.69 -12.40
CA GLY A 1033 -1.09 -27.92 -12.30
C GLY A 1033 -0.33 -27.73 -13.62
N THR A 1034 0.22 -28.82 -14.15
CA THR A 1034 1.10 -28.81 -15.34
C THR A 1034 0.37 -28.45 -16.63
N GLY A 1035 -0.96 -28.63 -16.68
CA GLY A 1035 -1.72 -28.35 -17.88
C GLY A 1035 -1.77 -26.86 -18.24
N LEU A 1036 -1.56 -25.96 -17.27
CA LEU A 1036 -1.48 -24.53 -17.58
C LEU A 1036 -0.32 -24.23 -18.55
N ALA A 1037 0.88 -24.73 -18.29
CA ALA A 1037 2.03 -24.48 -19.15
C ALA A 1037 2.00 -25.28 -20.46
N PHE A 1038 1.63 -26.56 -20.41
CA PHE A 1038 1.73 -27.46 -21.57
C PHE A 1038 0.50 -27.46 -22.47
N ILE A 1039 -0.65 -26.96 -21.99
CA ILE A 1039 -1.90 -26.90 -22.76
C ILE A 1039 -2.32 -25.44 -22.98
N VAL A 1040 -2.53 -24.67 -21.91
CA VAL A 1040 -3.11 -23.32 -22.02
C VAL A 1040 -2.15 -22.33 -22.71
N PHE A 1041 -0.90 -22.27 -22.27
CA PHE A 1041 0.11 -21.37 -22.86
C PHE A 1041 0.50 -21.77 -24.28
N THR A 1042 0.68 -23.06 -24.55
CA THR A 1042 1.05 -23.58 -25.88
C THR A 1042 -0.07 -23.37 -26.90
N GLU A 1043 -1.34 -23.54 -26.51
CA GLU A 1043 -2.52 -23.21 -27.33
C GLU A 1043 -2.59 -21.72 -27.64
N ALA A 1044 -2.27 -20.85 -26.68
CA ALA A 1044 -2.20 -19.41 -26.93
C ALA A 1044 -1.03 -19.04 -27.86
N ILE A 1045 0.15 -19.65 -27.67
CA ILE A 1045 1.36 -19.37 -28.44
C ILE A 1045 1.18 -19.73 -29.92
N THR A 1046 0.48 -20.83 -30.26
CA THR A 1046 0.26 -21.22 -31.66
C THR A 1046 -0.56 -20.19 -32.43
N LYS A 1047 -1.40 -19.41 -31.73
CA LYS A 1047 -2.21 -18.33 -32.30
C LYS A 1047 -1.45 -17.00 -32.43
N MET A 1048 -0.26 -16.87 -31.84
CA MET A 1048 0.55 -15.65 -31.95
C MET A 1048 1.41 -15.64 -33.21
N PRO A 1049 1.62 -14.47 -33.86
CA PRO A 1049 2.57 -14.35 -34.96
C PRO A 1049 3.99 -14.63 -34.46
N GLY A 1050 4.74 -15.44 -35.22
CA GLY A 1050 6.08 -15.88 -34.82
C GLY A 1050 6.09 -16.93 -33.70
N SER A 1051 5.10 -17.83 -33.66
CA SER A 1051 4.88 -18.82 -32.59
C SER A 1051 6.13 -19.61 -32.12
N PRO A 1052 7.10 -20.00 -32.97
CA PRO A 1052 8.31 -20.69 -32.48
C PRO A 1052 9.16 -19.83 -31.54
N ILE A 1053 9.26 -18.51 -31.77
CA ILE A 1053 10.08 -17.61 -30.96
C ILE A 1053 9.50 -17.50 -29.54
N TRP A 1054 8.18 -17.31 -29.45
CA TRP A 1054 7.47 -17.24 -28.18
C TRP A 1054 7.58 -18.56 -27.41
N SER A 1055 7.48 -19.70 -28.11
CA SER A 1055 7.67 -21.03 -27.51
C SER A 1055 9.06 -21.20 -26.90
N VAL A 1056 10.12 -20.87 -27.66
CA VAL A 1056 11.51 -20.96 -27.18
C VAL A 1056 11.74 -20.07 -25.96
N LEU A 1057 11.27 -18.83 -25.98
CA LEU A 1057 11.40 -17.91 -24.84
C LEU A 1057 10.67 -18.44 -23.59
N PHE A 1058 9.43 -18.92 -23.77
CA PHE A 1058 8.61 -19.44 -22.68
C PHE A 1058 9.24 -20.67 -22.02
N PHE A 1059 9.63 -21.70 -22.80
CA PHE A 1059 10.21 -22.91 -22.23
C PHE A 1059 11.63 -22.69 -21.69
N THR A 1060 12.40 -21.75 -22.24
CA THR A 1060 13.71 -21.37 -21.66
C THR A 1060 13.52 -20.70 -20.29
N MET A 1061 12.52 -19.82 -20.15
CA MET A 1061 12.16 -19.22 -18.86
C MET A 1061 11.79 -20.29 -17.82
N LEU A 1062 10.88 -21.21 -18.17
CA LEU A 1062 10.47 -22.29 -17.26
C LEU A 1062 11.64 -23.20 -16.88
N PHE A 1063 12.53 -23.49 -17.82
CA PHE A 1063 13.75 -24.26 -17.57
C PHE A 1063 14.65 -23.58 -16.54
N CYS A 1064 14.87 -22.27 -16.67
CA CYS A 1064 15.66 -21.50 -15.72
C CYS A 1064 15.04 -21.47 -14.31
N LEU A 1065 13.72 -21.26 -14.21
CA LEU A 1065 13.00 -21.26 -12.93
C LEU A 1065 13.12 -22.62 -12.23
N GLY A 1066 12.81 -23.71 -12.93
CA GLY A 1066 12.92 -25.06 -12.35
C GLY A 1066 14.33 -25.40 -11.89
N LEU A 1067 15.34 -25.04 -12.69
CA LEU A 1067 16.74 -25.32 -12.38
C LEU A 1067 17.23 -24.51 -11.17
N SER A 1068 16.77 -23.27 -11.00
CA SER A 1068 17.11 -22.44 -9.84
C SER A 1068 16.55 -22.99 -8.52
N THR A 1069 15.33 -23.54 -8.52
CA THR A 1069 14.75 -24.21 -7.35
C THR A 1069 15.53 -25.49 -7.01
N LEU A 1070 15.88 -26.30 -8.01
CA LEU A 1070 16.63 -27.55 -7.78
C LEU A 1070 18.00 -27.34 -7.13
N PHE A 1071 18.63 -26.19 -7.33
CA PHE A 1071 19.89 -25.88 -6.64
C PHE A 1071 19.71 -25.91 -5.11
N GLY A 1072 18.61 -25.35 -4.60
CA GLY A 1072 18.31 -25.38 -3.17
C GLY A 1072 17.88 -26.76 -2.68
N ASN A 1073 17.14 -27.54 -3.48
CA ASN A 1073 16.79 -28.93 -3.13
C ASN A 1073 18.03 -29.80 -2.97
N ILE A 1074 18.97 -29.73 -3.91
CA ILE A 1074 20.21 -30.52 -3.85
C ILE A 1074 21.05 -30.12 -2.65
N GLU A 1075 21.19 -28.82 -2.37
CA GLU A 1075 21.89 -28.35 -1.16
C GLU A 1075 21.18 -28.85 0.11
N GLY A 1076 19.84 -28.86 0.12
CA GLY A 1076 18.99 -29.39 1.19
C GLY A 1076 19.11 -30.90 1.42
N VAL A 1077 19.70 -31.65 0.49
CA VAL A 1077 19.96 -33.10 0.61
C VAL A 1077 21.43 -33.39 0.90
N VAL A 1078 22.34 -32.81 0.11
CA VAL A 1078 23.78 -33.10 0.15
C VAL A 1078 24.40 -32.61 1.47
N VAL A 1079 24.02 -31.43 1.97
CA VAL A 1079 24.57 -30.89 3.22
C VAL A 1079 24.16 -31.73 4.44
N PRO A 1080 22.87 -32.07 4.65
CA PRO A 1080 22.47 -33.00 5.70
C PRO A 1080 23.15 -34.38 5.64
N LEU A 1081 23.32 -34.96 4.45
CA LEU A 1081 24.01 -36.24 4.27
C LEU A 1081 25.48 -36.16 4.73
N LYS A 1082 26.15 -35.04 4.45
CA LYS A 1082 27.51 -34.78 4.93
C LYS A 1082 27.56 -34.62 6.45
N ASP A 1083 26.58 -33.94 7.04
CA ASP A 1083 26.48 -33.72 8.50
C ASP A 1083 26.20 -35.01 9.28
N LEU A 1084 25.48 -35.98 8.68
CA LEU A 1084 25.19 -37.28 9.28
C LEU A 1084 26.42 -38.22 9.35
N ASN A 1085 27.52 -37.90 8.67
CA ASN A 1085 28.74 -38.72 8.57
C ASN A 1085 28.48 -40.17 8.12
N ILE A 1086 27.51 -40.39 7.22
CA ILE A 1086 27.20 -41.72 6.65
C ILE A 1086 28.34 -42.18 5.73
N PHE A 1087 28.94 -41.25 4.99
CA PHE A 1087 30.05 -41.51 4.07
C PHE A 1087 31.41 -41.17 4.70
N PRO A 1088 32.51 -41.82 4.26
CA PRO A 1088 33.85 -41.50 4.74
C PRO A 1088 34.20 -40.03 4.47
N LYS A 1089 34.76 -39.33 5.46
CA LYS A 1089 35.17 -37.90 5.33
C LYS A 1089 36.15 -37.60 4.19
N LYS A 1090 36.80 -38.63 3.61
CA LYS A 1090 37.72 -38.52 2.48
C LYS A 1090 37.02 -38.31 1.13
N TRP A 1091 35.71 -38.56 1.04
CA TRP A 1091 34.97 -38.39 -0.21
C TRP A 1091 34.77 -36.90 -0.51
N PRO A 1092 35.11 -36.45 -1.73
CA PRO A 1092 34.91 -35.05 -2.12
C PRO A 1092 33.40 -34.75 -2.28
N HIS A 1093 33.04 -33.47 -2.12
CA HIS A 1093 31.66 -32.99 -2.29
C HIS A 1093 31.07 -33.34 -3.66
N GLU A 1094 31.93 -33.31 -4.69
CA GLU A 1094 31.61 -33.62 -6.08
C GLU A 1094 31.11 -35.07 -6.23
N ALA A 1095 31.78 -36.02 -5.58
CA ALA A 1095 31.38 -37.43 -5.59
C ALA A 1095 30.05 -37.66 -4.87
N LEU A 1096 29.83 -36.99 -3.74
CA LEU A 1096 28.56 -37.10 -3.01
C LEU A 1096 27.39 -36.57 -3.83
N THR A 1097 27.56 -35.39 -4.46
CA THR A 1097 26.54 -34.78 -5.32
C THR A 1097 26.24 -35.65 -6.54
N GLY A 1098 27.27 -36.20 -7.19
CA GLY A 1098 27.11 -37.10 -8.33
C GLY A 1098 26.33 -38.38 -7.95
N VAL A 1099 26.67 -39.01 -6.82
CA VAL A 1099 25.96 -40.20 -6.34
C VAL A 1099 24.50 -39.88 -6.01
N THR A 1100 24.21 -38.75 -5.36
CA THR A 1100 22.83 -38.35 -5.08
C THR A 1100 22.02 -38.14 -6.36
N CYS A 1101 22.58 -37.50 -7.39
CA CYS A 1101 21.90 -37.33 -8.67
C CYS A 1101 21.67 -38.66 -9.41
N ILE A 1102 22.62 -39.60 -9.36
CA ILE A 1102 22.46 -40.93 -9.97
C ILE A 1102 21.34 -41.73 -9.29
N VAL A 1103 21.31 -41.73 -7.95
CA VAL A 1103 20.24 -42.40 -7.19
C VAL A 1103 18.89 -41.76 -7.50
N ALA A 1104 18.83 -40.43 -7.53
CA ALA A 1104 17.62 -39.70 -7.87
C ALA A 1104 17.14 -39.99 -9.30
N PHE A 1105 18.04 -40.04 -10.28
CA PHE A 1105 17.73 -40.43 -11.66
C PHE A 1105 17.09 -41.81 -11.75
N ILE A 1106 17.64 -42.82 -11.04
CA ILE A 1106 17.10 -44.18 -11.04
C ILE A 1106 15.68 -44.20 -10.48
N ILE A 1107 15.39 -43.45 -9.42
CA ILE A 1107 14.05 -43.36 -8.83
C ILE A 1107 13.09 -42.65 -9.79
N CYS A 1108 13.54 -41.56 -10.44
CA CYS A 1108 12.72 -40.81 -11.40
C CYS A 1108 12.31 -41.61 -12.64
N LEU A 1109 12.90 -42.78 -12.91
CA LEU A 1109 12.42 -43.69 -13.98
C LEU A 1109 10.98 -44.13 -13.76
N LEU A 1110 10.48 -44.12 -12.51
CA LEU A 1110 9.07 -44.32 -12.20
C LEU A 1110 8.17 -43.33 -12.94
N PHE A 1111 8.59 -42.06 -13.04
CA PHE A 1111 7.81 -41.01 -13.69
C PHE A 1111 7.90 -41.03 -15.23
N ALA A 1112 8.78 -41.85 -15.80
CA ALA A 1112 8.90 -42.05 -17.24
C ALA A 1112 8.02 -43.21 -17.77
N GLN A 1113 7.23 -43.84 -16.91
CA GLN A 1113 6.23 -44.85 -17.29
C GLN A 1113 5.02 -44.19 -17.96
N HIS A 1114 4.20 -44.98 -18.66
CA HIS A 1114 2.92 -44.51 -19.23
C HIS A 1114 1.93 -43.99 -18.17
N SER A 1115 2.00 -44.49 -16.92
CA SER A 1115 1.23 -43.95 -15.79
C SER A 1115 1.95 -42.82 -15.03
N GLY A 1116 3.09 -42.33 -15.57
CA GLY A 1116 4.01 -41.42 -14.89
C GLY A 1116 3.40 -40.08 -14.49
N ILE A 1117 2.48 -39.52 -15.27
CA ILE A 1117 1.76 -38.28 -14.94
C ILE A 1117 0.99 -38.41 -13.62
N TYR A 1118 0.30 -39.53 -13.41
CA TYR A 1118 -0.47 -39.78 -12.20
C TYR A 1118 0.42 -39.90 -10.96
N TRP A 1119 1.63 -40.47 -11.13
CA TRP A 1119 2.65 -40.51 -10.09
C TRP A 1119 3.18 -39.11 -9.75
N VAL A 1120 3.44 -38.27 -10.76
CA VAL A 1120 3.89 -36.88 -10.55
C VAL A 1120 2.83 -36.09 -9.80
N THR A 1121 1.56 -36.17 -10.20
CA THR A 1121 0.44 -35.50 -9.50
C THR A 1121 0.30 -35.99 -8.06
N LEU A 1122 0.46 -37.29 -7.81
CA LEU A 1122 0.42 -37.85 -6.46
C LEU A 1122 1.56 -37.29 -5.58
N PHE A 1123 2.78 -37.21 -6.12
CA PHE A 1123 3.92 -36.66 -5.40
C PHE A 1123 3.76 -35.15 -5.13
N ASP A 1124 3.29 -34.36 -6.09
CA ASP A 1124 3.08 -32.91 -5.93
C ASP A 1124 2.04 -32.62 -4.82
N ASN A 1125 0.91 -33.33 -4.84
CA ASN A 1125 -0.18 -33.10 -3.89
C ASN A 1125 0.19 -33.45 -2.45
N PHE A 1126 0.92 -34.55 -2.22
CA PHE A 1126 1.17 -35.07 -0.87
C PHE A 1126 2.57 -34.79 -0.30
N ALA A 1127 3.62 -34.76 -1.13
CA ALA A 1127 4.99 -34.56 -0.62
C ALA A 1127 5.23 -33.09 -0.23
N GLY A 1128 4.58 -32.13 -0.91
CA GLY A 1128 4.78 -30.70 -0.75
C GLY A 1128 3.76 -29.98 0.16
N SER A 1129 2.89 -30.70 0.87
CA SER A 1129 1.82 -30.11 1.69
C SER A 1129 2.04 -30.36 3.20
N VAL A 1130 1.54 -31.48 3.73
CA VAL A 1130 1.57 -31.82 5.17
C VAL A 1130 2.97 -31.83 5.78
N PRO A 1131 3.99 -32.41 5.13
CA PRO A 1131 5.33 -32.44 5.70
C PRO A 1131 5.88 -31.06 6.00
N LEU A 1132 5.67 -30.09 5.10
CA LEU A 1132 6.19 -28.73 5.25
C LEU A 1132 5.56 -28.00 6.43
N LEU A 1133 4.23 -28.09 6.55
CA LEU A 1133 3.49 -27.49 7.68
C LEU A 1133 3.93 -28.12 9.01
N THR A 1134 4.06 -29.44 9.04
CA THR A 1134 4.43 -30.17 10.26
C THR A 1134 5.87 -29.85 10.70
N ILE A 1135 6.81 -29.85 9.76
CA ILE A 1135 8.21 -29.53 10.04
C ILE A 1135 8.33 -28.06 10.47
N GLY A 1136 7.70 -27.12 9.76
CA GLY A 1136 7.70 -25.70 10.13
C GLY A 1136 7.13 -25.43 11.52
N LEU A 1137 6.09 -26.16 11.94
CA LEU A 1137 5.58 -26.10 13.31
C LEU A 1137 6.64 -26.54 14.33
N PHE A 1138 7.33 -27.66 14.06
CA PHE A 1138 8.38 -28.16 14.94
C PHE A 1138 9.60 -27.23 15.00
N GLU A 1139 9.96 -26.57 13.89
CA GLU A 1139 11.04 -25.58 13.85
C GLU A 1139 10.74 -24.37 14.74
N MET A 1140 9.54 -23.82 14.65
CA MET A 1140 9.09 -22.73 15.53
C MET A 1140 9.10 -23.16 17.00
N ILE A 1141 8.58 -24.35 17.31
CA ILE A 1141 8.56 -24.85 18.70
C ILE A 1141 9.99 -25.03 19.21
N ALA A 1142 10.89 -25.57 18.38
CA ALA A 1142 12.29 -25.78 18.73
C ALA A 1142 13.02 -24.46 19.04
N VAL A 1143 12.83 -23.40 18.26
CA VAL A 1143 13.52 -22.13 18.49
C VAL A 1143 12.88 -21.34 19.65
N VAL A 1144 11.56 -21.22 19.69
CA VAL A 1144 10.88 -20.36 20.65
C VAL A 1144 10.88 -20.95 22.07
N TYR A 1145 10.60 -22.26 22.19
CA TYR A 1145 10.36 -22.90 23.49
C TYR A 1145 11.53 -23.78 23.98
N ILE A 1146 12.38 -24.32 23.10
CA ILE A 1146 13.52 -25.19 23.48
C ILE A 1146 14.86 -24.42 23.46
N TYR A 1147 15.13 -23.66 22.41
CA TYR A 1147 16.31 -22.78 22.35
C TYR A 1147 16.12 -21.53 23.24
N GLY A 1148 14.90 -21.01 23.28
CA GLY A 1148 14.47 -19.92 24.12
C GLY A 1148 14.49 -18.58 23.39
N ILE A 1149 13.33 -17.95 23.30
CA ILE A 1149 13.14 -16.68 22.57
C ILE A 1149 14.03 -15.54 23.08
N ASP A 1150 14.28 -15.47 24.39
CA ASP A 1150 15.13 -14.41 24.97
C ASP A 1150 16.60 -14.55 24.55
N ARG A 1151 17.08 -15.79 24.42
CA ARG A 1151 18.42 -16.09 23.91
C ARG A 1151 18.51 -15.75 22.43
N PHE A 1152 17.53 -16.20 21.64
CA PHE A 1152 17.44 -15.89 20.22
C PHE A 1152 17.42 -14.38 19.96
N ASN A 1153 16.72 -13.59 20.78
CA ASN A 1153 16.73 -12.13 20.71
C ASN A 1153 18.11 -11.51 20.98
N ASN A 1154 18.89 -12.09 21.90
CA ASN A 1154 20.25 -11.64 22.17
C ASN A 1154 21.20 -12.03 21.03
N ASP A 1155 21.01 -13.20 20.42
CA ASP A 1155 21.77 -13.62 19.25
C ASP A 1155 21.51 -12.73 18.04
N ILE A 1156 20.25 -12.38 17.78
CA ILE A 1156 19.92 -11.39 16.73
C ILE A 1156 20.55 -10.05 17.07
N LYS A 1157 20.42 -9.55 18.31
CA LYS A 1157 21.07 -8.31 18.74
C LYS A 1157 22.57 -8.32 18.49
N PHE A 1158 23.24 -9.44 18.72
CA PHE A 1158 24.67 -9.59 18.44
C PHE A 1158 24.97 -9.53 16.93
N MET A 1159 24.16 -10.16 16.08
CA MET A 1159 24.35 -10.15 14.63
C MET A 1159 24.02 -8.79 13.97
N ILE A 1160 22.93 -8.13 14.37
CA ILE A 1160 22.39 -6.92 13.70
C ILE A 1160 22.53 -5.61 14.49
N GLY A 1161 22.90 -5.67 15.78
CA GLY A 1161 23.09 -4.51 16.67
C GLY A 1161 21.87 -4.15 17.54
N TYR A 1162 20.66 -4.60 17.20
CA TYR A 1162 19.42 -4.29 17.91
C TYR A 1162 18.49 -5.51 18.06
N LYS A 1163 17.56 -5.47 19.02
CA LYS A 1163 16.60 -6.56 19.24
C LYS A 1163 15.44 -6.50 18.24
N PRO A 1164 14.87 -7.65 17.82
CA PRO A 1164 13.66 -7.67 16.99
C PRO A 1164 12.50 -6.91 17.65
N SER A 1165 11.70 -6.21 16.83
CA SER A 1165 10.51 -5.46 17.27
C SER A 1165 9.40 -6.36 17.84
N ILE A 1166 8.39 -5.75 18.44
CA ILE A 1166 7.25 -6.44 19.06
C ILE A 1166 6.48 -7.30 18.06
N PHE A 1167 6.37 -6.87 16.80
CA PHE A 1167 5.75 -7.67 15.73
C PHE A 1167 6.34 -9.08 15.70
N TRP A 1168 7.67 -9.20 15.57
CA TRP A 1168 8.34 -10.50 15.53
C TRP A 1168 8.14 -11.30 16.81
N GLN A 1169 8.12 -10.64 17.98
CA GLN A 1169 7.89 -11.32 19.25
C GLN A 1169 6.49 -11.93 19.33
N ILE A 1170 5.46 -11.20 18.92
CA ILE A 1170 4.07 -11.68 18.95
C ILE A 1170 3.88 -12.77 17.89
N SER A 1171 4.43 -12.57 16.68
CA SER A 1171 4.34 -13.53 15.59
C SER A 1171 4.96 -14.88 15.97
N TRP A 1172 6.20 -14.89 16.46
CA TRP A 1172 6.88 -16.13 16.84
C TRP A 1172 6.25 -16.83 18.05
N ARG A 1173 5.77 -16.07 19.05
CA ARG A 1173 5.26 -16.67 20.29
C ARG A 1173 3.84 -17.22 20.15
N VAL A 1174 2.96 -16.53 19.43
CA VAL A 1174 1.52 -16.80 19.44
C VAL A 1174 0.96 -16.97 18.04
N ILE A 1175 1.11 -15.99 17.16
CA ILE A 1175 0.35 -15.95 15.90
C ILE A 1175 0.78 -17.08 14.95
N SER A 1176 2.06 -17.17 14.57
CA SER A 1176 2.51 -18.14 13.57
C SER A 1176 2.32 -19.60 14.03
N PRO A 1177 2.65 -19.99 15.27
CA PRO A 1177 2.37 -21.35 15.75
C PRO A 1177 0.88 -21.71 15.77
N LEU A 1178 0.01 -20.76 16.13
CA LEU A 1178 -1.44 -20.97 16.16
C LEU A 1178 -2.00 -21.12 14.75
N VAL A 1179 -1.58 -20.26 13.81
CA VAL A 1179 -2.03 -20.28 12.42
C VAL A 1179 -1.63 -21.58 11.73
N VAL A 1180 -0.35 -22.00 11.83
CA VAL A 1180 0.10 -23.30 11.28
C VAL A 1180 -0.71 -24.45 11.87
N LEU A 1181 -0.98 -24.43 13.18
CA LEU A 1181 -1.77 -25.47 13.84
C LEU A 1181 -3.22 -25.51 13.30
N VAL A 1182 -3.85 -24.36 13.10
CA VAL A 1182 -5.20 -24.28 12.52
C VAL A 1182 -5.22 -24.81 11.09
N ILE A 1183 -4.25 -24.42 10.25
CA ILE A 1183 -4.14 -24.91 8.87
C ILE A 1183 -3.94 -26.43 8.84
N LEU A 1184 -3.10 -26.96 9.73
CA LEU A 1184 -2.89 -28.41 9.86
C LEU A 1184 -4.17 -29.14 10.26
N VAL A 1185 -4.96 -28.58 11.19
CA VAL A 1185 -6.26 -29.15 11.59
C VAL A 1185 -7.25 -29.11 10.43
N PHE A 1186 -7.34 -27.99 9.70
CA PHE A 1186 -8.19 -27.90 8.51
C PHE A 1186 -7.80 -28.94 7.46
N TYR A 1187 -6.51 -29.17 7.27
CA TYR A 1187 -6.04 -30.20 6.34
C TYR A 1187 -6.51 -31.60 6.75
N LEU A 1188 -6.35 -31.95 8.03
CA LEU A 1188 -6.78 -33.26 8.53
C LEU A 1188 -8.31 -33.43 8.43
N VAL A 1189 -9.08 -32.36 8.66
CA VAL A 1189 -10.56 -32.38 8.54
C VAL A 1189 -10.98 -32.58 7.08
N THR A 1190 -10.44 -31.80 6.15
CA THR A 1190 -10.81 -31.90 4.72
C THR A 1190 -10.44 -33.27 4.15
N GLN A 1191 -9.24 -33.76 4.45
CA GLN A 1191 -8.81 -35.10 4.00
C GLN A 1191 -9.62 -36.25 4.64
N GLY A 1192 -10.23 -36.02 5.80
CA GLY A 1192 -11.10 -37.00 6.45
C GLY A 1192 -12.50 -37.08 5.84
N GLN A 1193 -12.93 -36.07 5.07
CA GLN A 1193 -14.30 -35.97 4.54
C GLN A 1193 -14.39 -36.33 3.05
N GLU A 1194 -13.34 -36.11 2.26
CA GLU A 1194 -13.37 -36.30 0.81
C GLU A 1194 -12.79 -37.64 0.36
N THR A 1195 -13.42 -38.26 -0.66
CA THR A 1195 -12.86 -39.44 -1.32
C THR A 1195 -11.75 -39.03 -2.29
N LEU A 1196 -10.55 -39.57 -2.11
CA LEU A 1196 -9.40 -39.28 -2.97
C LEU A 1196 -9.63 -39.75 -4.42
N THR A 1197 -9.73 -38.79 -5.35
CA THR A 1197 -9.87 -39.01 -6.79
C THR A 1197 -8.72 -38.39 -7.59
N TYR A 1198 -8.46 -38.91 -8.78
CA TYR A 1198 -7.52 -38.33 -9.75
C TYR A 1198 -8.12 -38.31 -11.15
N LEU A 1199 -7.63 -37.38 -11.97
CA LEU A 1199 -8.11 -37.16 -13.34
C LEU A 1199 -7.37 -38.06 -14.34
N VAL A 1200 -8.12 -38.72 -15.23
CA VAL A 1200 -7.61 -39.69 -16.21
C VAL A 1200 -7.99 -39.32 -17.63
N TRP A 1201 -7.04 -39.52 -18.55
CA TRP A 1201 -7.25 -39.43 -19.98
C TRP A 1201 -7.75 -40.76 -20.57
N ASP A 1202 -9.07 -40.90 -20.68
CA ASP A 1202 -9.73 -42.09 -21.26
C ASP A 1202 -10.57 -41.72 -22.51
N PRO A 1203 -10.12 -42.10 -23.73
CA PRO A 1203 -10.84 -41.82 -24.98
C PRO A 1203 -12.15 -42.58 -25.11
N LYS A 1204 -12.35 -43.65 -24.31
CA LYS A 1204 -13.56 -44.46 -24.34
C LYS A 1204 -14.62 -43.95 -23.36
N SER A 1205 -14.29 -42.93 -22.56
CA SER A 1205 -15.20 -42.33 -21.60
C SER A 1205 -16.33 -41.58 -22.30
N LYS A 1206 -17.55 -41.70 -21.75
CA LYS A 1206 -18.72 -40.92 -22.21
C LYS A 1206 -18.57 -39.41 -22.00
N LYS A 1207 -17.63 -38.99 -21.14
CA LYS A 1207 -17.35 -37.56 -20.83
C LYS A 1207 -16.23 -36.97 -21.68
N PHE A 1208 -15.63 -37.73 -22.59
CA PHE A 1208 -14.56 -37.25 -23.47
C PHE A 1208 -15.06 -36.07 -24.33
N PRO A 1209 -14.29 -34.96 -24.46
CA PRO A 1209 -12.86 -34.78 -24.17
C PRO A 1209 -12.48 -34.36 -22.74
N ALA A 1210 -13.45 -34.21 -21.82
CA ALA A 1210 -13.12 -33.86 -20.43
C ALA A 1210 -12.47 -35.05 -19.69
N LEU A 1211 -11.49 -34.75 -18.82
CA LEU A 1211 -10.83 -35.74 -17.99
C LEU A 1211 -11.82 -36.41 -17.03
N ALA A 1212 -11.76 -37.73 -16.92
CA ALA A 1212 -12.65 -38.49 -16.04
C ALA A 1212 -12.04 -38.61 -14.64
N PRO A 1213 -12.74 -38.22 -13.56
CA PRO A 1213 -12.28 -38.48 -12.20
C PRO A 1213 -12.50 -39.95 -11.83
N ILE A 1214 -11.43 -40.63 -11.40
CA ILE A 1214 -11.43 -42.02 -10.95
C ILE A 1214 -10.89 -42.07 -9.51
N PRO A 1215 -11.48 -42.89 -8.61
CA PRO A 1215 -10.94 -43.05 -7.25
C PRO A 1215 -9.57 -43.74 -7.26
N TYR A 1216 -8.69 -43.34 -6.34
CA TYR A 1216 -7.40 -43.99 -6.19
C TYR A 1216 -7.52 -45.46 -5.71
N PRO A 1217 -6.67 -46.38 -6.19
CA PRO A 1217 -6.58 -47.73 -5.64
C PRO A 1217 -6.19 -47.76 -4.15
N SER A 1218 -6.67 -48.75 -3.39
CA SER A 1218 -6.45 -48.83 -1.93
C SER A 1218 -4.98 -48.92 -1.50
N TRP A 1219 -4.10 -49.50 -2.33
CA TRP A 1219 -2.66 -49.60 -2.03
C TRP A 1219 -1.96 -48.23 -2.07
N ILE A 1220 -2.55 -47.22 -2.70
CA ILE A 1220 -2.01 -45.84 -2.74
C ILE A 1220 -1.97 -45.22 -1.33
N ASN A 1221 -2.87 -45.61 -0.43
CA ASN A 1221 -2.84 -45.10 0.95
C ASN A 1221 -1.50 -45.43 1.65
N ALA A 1222 -0.89 -46.58 1.35
CA ALA A 1222 0.44 -46.92 1.87
C ALA A 1222 1.54 -46.01 1.28
N VAL A 1223 1.40 -45.64 0.00
CA VAL A 1223 2.30 -44.69 -0.67
C VAL A 1223 2.14 -43.28 -0.09
N ILE A 1224 0.91 -42.81 0.13
CA ILE A 1224 0.63 -41.52 0.76
C ILE A 1224 1.25 -41.47 2.16
N PHE A 1225 1.12 -42.54 2.95
CA PHE A 1225 1.76 -42.63 4.26
C PHE A 1225 3.29 -42.59 4.16
N LEU A 1226 3.88 -43.19 3.12
CA LEU A 1226 5.32 -43.12 2.87
C LEU A 1226 5.76 -41.69 2.49
N LEU A 1227 5.00 -41.00 1.64
CA LEU A 1227 5.34 -39.66 1.13
C LEU A 1227 5.11 -38.55 2.17
N ALA A 1228 3.97 -38.58 2.86
CA ALA A 1228 3.58 -37.53 3.80
C ALA A 1228 3.80 -37.93 5.27
N GLY A 1229 3.54 -39.19 5.62
CA GLY A 1229 3.61 -39.69 6.99
C GLY A 1229 5.03 -39.83 7.51
N ILE A 1230 5.93 -40.48 6.77
CA ILE A 1230 7.33 -40.70 7.22
C ILE A 1230 8.05 -39.38 7.49
N PRO A 1231 8.05 -38.36 6.60
CA PRO A 1231 8.72 -37.09 6.88
C PRO A 1231 8.11 -36.36 8.08
N SER A 1232 6.79 -36.38 8.23
CA SER A 1232 6.08 -35.73 9.35
C SER A 1232 6.35 -36.41 10.70
N LEU A 1233 6.50 -37.74 10.70
CA LEU A 1233 6.80 -38.53 11.90
C LEU A 1233 8.30 -38.62 12.21
N ALA A 1234 9.18 -38.17 11.33
CA ALA A 1234 10.63 -38.24 11.52
C ALA A 1234 11.08 -37.52 12.81
N ALA A 1235 10.53 -36.34 13.11
CA ALA A 1235 10.81 -35.58 14.32
C ALA A 1235 10.44 -36.36 15.61
N PRO A 1236 9.18 -36.79 15.83
CA PRO A 1236 8.80 -37.52 17.04
C PRO A 1236 9.44 -38.91 17.14
N LEU A 1237 9.56 -39.66 16.04
CA LEU A 1237 10.16 -41.00 16.05
C LEU A 1237 11.64 -40.96 16.44
N TYR A 1238 12.39 -39.98 15.91
CA TYR A 1238 13.79 -39.82 16.27
C TYR A 1238 13.97 -39.43 17.74
N ALA A 1239 13.09 -38.55 18.26
CA ALA A 1239 13.09 -38.16 19.66
C ALA A 1239 12.85 -39.38 20.58
N LEU A 1240 11.85 -40.22 20.26
CA LEU A 1240 11.56 -41.45 21.00
C LEU A 1240 12.71 -42.46 20.93
N TYR A 1241 13.26 -42.70 19.73
CA TYR A 1241 14.43 -43.57 19.55
C TYR A 1241 15.60 -43.13 20.43
N ARG A 1242 15.89 -41.83 20.45
CA ARG A 1242 16.99 -41.28 21.24
C ARG A 1242 16.72 -41.37 22.73
N LEU A 1243 15.48 -41.15 23.17
CA LEU A 1243 15.07 -41.27 24.57
C LEU A 1243 15.23 -42.72 25.06
N ALA A 1244 14.82 -43.69 24.25
CA ALA A 1244 15.04 -45.11 24.52
C ALA A 1244 16.53 -45.46 24.56
N TYR A 1245 17.33 -44.96 23.62
CA TYR A 1245 18.78 -45.19 23.58
C TYR A 1245 19.49 -44.65 24.83
N VAL A 1246 19.18 -43.41 25.25
CA VAL A 1246 19.77 -42.79 26.45
C VAL A 1246 19.36 -43.57 27.70
N SER A 1247 18.08 -43.93 27.82
CA SER A 1247 17.57 -44.72 28.95
C SER A 1247 18.24 -46.11 29.03
N CYS A 1248 18.49 -46.77 27.89
CA CYS A 1248 19.23 -48.03 27.84
C CYS A 1248 20.72 -47.87 28.18
N LYS A 1249 21.36 -46.79 27.70
CA LYS A 1249 22.77 -46.50 27.99
C LYS A 1249 22.99 -46.17 29.47
N ASP A 1250 22.08 -45.43 30.09
CA ASP A 1250 22.14 -45.15 31.52
C ASP A 1250 21.90 -46.42 32.34
N LYS A 1251 20.97 -47.29 31.93
CA LYS A 1251 20.83 -48.64 32.53
C LYS A 1251 22.10 -49.47 32.38
N MET A 1252 22.78 -49.44 31.23
CA MET A 1252 24.05 -50.15 31.03
C MET A 1252 25.19 -49.56 31.87
N LYS A 1253 25.34 -48.24 31.94
CA LYS A 1253 26.34 -47.57 32.80
C LYS A 1253 26.10 -47.85 34.28
N THR A 1254 24.85 -47.87 34.73
CA THR A 1254 24.50 -48.25 36.11
C THR A 1254 24.81 -49.72 36.36
N ARG A 1255 24.59 -50.61 35.39
CA ARG A 1255 24.92 -52.04 35.48
C ARG A 1255 26.44 -52.31 35.43
N GLU A 1256 27.21 -51.53 34.66
CA GLU A 1256 28.68 -51.55 34.65
C GLU A 1256 29.27 -51.00 35.96
N LYS A 1257 28.71 -49.91 36.49
CA LYS A 1257 29.06 -49.41 37.83
C LYS A 1257 28.76 -50.43 38.93
N LEU A 1258 27.59 -51.09 38.88
CA LEU A 1258 27.25 -52.17 39.82
C LEU A 1258 28.19 -53.37 39.68
N LYS A 1259 28.64 -53.72 38.47
CA LYS A 1259 29.65 -54.76 38.21
C LYS A 1259 31.09 -54.38 38.60
N GLN A 1260 31.41 -53.09 38.69
CA GLN A 1260 32.70 -52.62 39.24
C GLN A 1260 32.68 -52.53 40.77
N ILE A 1261 31.49 -52.51 41.38
CA ILE A 1261 31.30 -52.46 42.84
C ILE A 1261 31.14 -53.87 43.43
N SER A 1262 30.68 -54.86 42.65
CA SER A 1262 30.74 -56.30 42.96
C SER A 1262 32.08 -56.90 42.57
#